data_AF-F9T140-F1
#
_entry.id   AF-F9T140-F1
#
_cell.length_a   1.000
_cell.length_b   1.000
_cell.length_c   1.000
_cell.angle_alpha   90.00
_cell.angle_beta   90.00
_cell.angle_gamma   90.00
#
_symmetry.space_group_name_H-M   'P 1'
#
loop_
_entity.id
_entity.type
_entity.pdbx_description
1 polymer ?
#
loop_
_entity_poly.entity_id
_entity_poly.type
_entity_poly.pdbx_seq_one_letter_code
_entity_poly.pdbx_strand_id
1 'polypeptide(L)'
;MNVVKKIYQYADPNLELVGWMGFFGFPAYFYIWSYVYPQSYENGPLRLFCALLLLGLALRKYAPPPLKRYLPYYYIATITICLPFFFSFMMFMNEWSTVWAMSFMSSIFLHVLLVHETRVMLLQAMVAIVAAYLFSYGLEHAPAKVETEVVVIWPYIPIFLFTYVFGNLFYFRNQVEHESKVSIAKSFGAGIAHEMRNPLSALKASVDVLDSSLPSIKTIKGDKAEIDKLDIERMKEVLSGADEVIRNGNEAIDLLLTSIDQSRVSHSTFRSYSVEKIARESLASFSYPSDHAKEVVNLHVESDFDYFGSDTLLKYALYNLLKNSLYYQNGEEFKIAITIRSDHEFNYLYFEDNGIGIEKDKLEFVFKDFYTSGKSSSYGLGLPFCKRVMHAFGGRIKCESVLGEWTRFTLKFPRYESQKVSSIKQDILRTKSMLYVGDDVAVKRKLNEFTFYTGALCDVVDIEQARGKEEFEFEYDLILLDLETCSEQEYLMLESKLHFTEAKIVMLFAQDRQYHNRFSRFLTFYPKDKAQFLLDVTQSVDALMFGNVEPNRNLIPKKVPAVVGKRILIADDNESMRQLTTILLNKQGYQVSQAGDGNEVLSVLSSEQVDLILMDLEMPMLDGLETTTLIRESEEVYANVPILGHTGDNRKETLTKIDQAGMNGYLIKPVDKVKLLDKVADYI
;
A
#
# COMPACT_ATOMS: atom_id res chain seq x y z
N MET A 1 40.71 -21.13 8.75
CA MET A 1 39.96 -21.76 9.86
C MET A 1 38.43 -21.56 9.77
N ASN A 2 37.94 -20.41 9.26
CA ASN A 2 36.49 -20.16 9.12
C ASN A 2 35.82 -20.86 7.92
N VAL A 3 36.55 -21.13 6.83
CA VAL A 3 35.98 -21.73 5.60
C VAL A 3 35.44 -23.15 5.84
N VAL A 4 36.20 -24.02 6.51
CA VAL A 4 35.78 -25.41 6.80
C VAL A 4 34.51 -25.47 7.67
N LYS A 5 34.42 -24.59 8.67
CA LYS A 5 33.22 -24.46 9.51
C LYS A 5 32.02 -23.96 8.71
N LYS A 6 32.23 -23.00 7.79
CA LYS A 6 31.20 -22.49 6.89
C LYS A 6 30.65 -23.62 6.01
N ILE A 7 31.52 -24.39 5.33
CA ILE A 7 31.11 -25.53 4.49
C ILE A 7 30.25 -26.53 5.28
N TYR A 8 30.68 -26.88 6.50
CA TYR A 8 29.92 -27.80 7.36
C TYR A 8 28.55 -27.25 7.75
N GLN A 9 28.44 -25.96 8.09
CA GLN A 9 27.16 -25.34 8.47
C GLN A 9 26.16 -25.29 7.30
N TYR A 10 26.64 -25.05 6.08
CA TYR A 10 25.78 -25.06 4.89
C TYR A 10 25.30 -26.47 4.53
N ALA A 11 26.14 -27.49 4.73
CA ALA A 11 25.77 -28.87 4.45
C ALA A 11 24.84 -29.48 5.51
N ASP A 12 24.86 -28.96 6.75
CA ASP A 12 24.19 -29.57 7.92
C ASP A 12 22.73 -30.01 7.71
N PRO A 13 21.85 -29.25 7.01
CA PRO A 13 20.47 -29.68 6.77
C PRO A 13 20.38 -31.01 6.01
N ASN A 14 21.32 -31.26 5.09
CA ASN A 14 21.32 -32.44 4.21
C ASN A 14 22.23 -33.57 4.72
N LEU A 15 23.11 -33.32 5.69
CA LEU A 15 24.09 -34.30 6.18
C LEU A 15 23.48 -35.56 6.78
N GLU A 16 22.30 -35.46 7.39
CA GLU A 16 21.63 -36.63 7.99
C GLU A 16 21.15 -37.60 6.90
N LEU A 17 20.56 -37.06 5.83
CA LEU A 17 20.11 -37.86 4.69
C LEU A 17 21.29 -38.48 3.95
N VAL A 18 22.36 -37.72 3.72
CA VAL A 18 23.60 -38.23 3.09
C VAL A 18 24.24 -39.33 3.94
N GLY A 19 24.27 -39.16 5.26
CA GLY A 19 24.83 -40.14 6.19
C GLY A 19 24.09 -41.48 6.15
N TRP A 20 22.75 -41.45 6.21
CA TRP A 20 21.93 -42.66 6.13
C TRP A 20 21.96 -43.31 4.75
N MET A 21 21.89 -42.51 3.68
CA MET A 21 22.03 -42.99 2.30
C MET A 21 23.35 -43.73 2.12
N GLY A 22 24.45 -43.17 2.65
CA GLY A 22 25.76 -43.81 2.66
C GLY A 22 25.78 -45.12 3.45
N PHE A 23 25.36 -45.07 4.71
CA PHE A 23 25.41 -46.21 5.62
C PHE A 23 24.68 -47.45 5.07
N PHE A 24 23.49 -47.26 4.50
CA PHE A 24 22.74 -48.36 3.87
C PHE A 24 23.18 -48.65 2.43
N GLY A 25 23.57 -47.62 1.69
CA GLY A 25 23.94 -47.74 0.28
C GLY A 25 25.21 -48.58 0.08
N PHE A 26 26.27 -48.35 0.85
CA PHE A 26 27.53 -49.07 0.66
C PHE A 26 27.39 -50.60 0.80
N PRO A 27 26.74 -51.15 1.85
CA PRO A 27 26.43 -52.57 1.96
C PRO A 27 25.43 -53.09 0.92
N ALA A 28 24.38 -52.33 0.62
CA ALA A 28 23.37 -52.75 -0.37
C ALA A 28 24.00 -52.91 -1.77
N TYR A 29 24.82 -51.94 -2.18
CA TYR A 29 25.52 -52.02 -3.45
C TYR A 29 26.63 -53.07 -3.46
N PHE A 30 27.22 -53.43 -2.31
CA PHE A 30 28.12 -54.59 -2.25
C PHE A 30 27.40 -55.87 -2.68
N TYR A 31 26.17 -56.08 -2.19
CA TYR A 31 25.36 -57.22 -2.59
C TYR A 31 25.04 -57.19 -4.09
N ILE A 32 24.62 -56.03 -4.60
CA ILE A 32 24.30 -55.86 -6.03
C ILE A 32 25.51 -56.20 -6.90
N TRP A 33 26.68 -55.63 -6.62
CA TRP A 33 27.89 -55.80 -7.44
C TRP A 33 28.65 -57.10 -7.19
N SER A 34 28.33 -57.85 -6.14
CA SER A 34 28.93 -59.17 -5.88
C SER A 34 28.06 -60.32 -6.38
N TYR A 35 26.72 -60.19 -6.29
CA TYR A 35 25.81 -61.31 -6.53
C TYR A 35 24.82 -61.08 -7.69
N VAL A 36 24.38 -59.85 -7.94
CA VAL A 36 23.35 -59.56 -8.96
C VAL A 36 23.98 -59.18 -10.30
N TYR A 37 24.96 -58.27 -10.28
CA TYR A 37 25.74 -57.81 -11.44
C TYR A 37 27.25 -57.83 -11.13
N PRO A 38 27.87 -59.02 -11.09
CA PRO A 38 29.26 -59.19 -10.64
C PRO A 38 30.25 -58.25 -11.35
N GLN A 39 31.01 -57.48 -10.57
CA GLN A 39 32.12 -56.66 -11.06
C GLN A 39 33.46 -57.37 -10.85
N SER A 40 34.47 -57.05 -11.66
CA SER A 40 35.79 -57.72 -11.65
C SER A 40 36.52 -57.55 -10.32
N TYR A 41 36.33 -56.41 -9.65
CA TYR A 41 36.92 -56.12 -8.35
C TYR A 41 35.91 -55.48 -7.39
N GLU A 42 35.80 -56.06 -6.20
CA GLU A 42 35.00 -55.55 -5.09
C GLU A 42 35.74 -55.63 -3.76
N ASN A 43 35.55 -54.62 -2.90
CA ASN A 43 36.24 -54.51 -1.61
C ASN A 43 35.25 -54.26 -0.46
N GLY A 44 34.79 -55.35 0.16
CA GLY A 44 33.88 -55.32 1.32
C GLY A 44 34.41 -54.51 2.50
N PRO A 45 35.67 -54.71 2.95
CA PRO A 45 36.26 -53.92 4.04
C PRO A 45 36.25 -52.40 3.79
N LEU A 46 36.60 -51.96 2.57
CA LEU A 46 36.60 -50.54 2.19
C LEU A 46 35.18 -49.95 2.22
N ARG A 47 34.18 -50.71 1.74
CA ARG A 47 32.76 -50.28 1.80
C ARG A 47 32.25 -50.20 3.23
N LEU A 48 32.59 -51.16 4.08
CA LEU A 48 32.23 -51.13 5.50
C LEU A 48 32.87 -49.92 6.21
N PHE A 49 34.13 -49.63 5.90
CA PHE A 49 34.81 -48.44 6.39
C PHE A 49 34.09 -47.14 5.98
N CYS A 50 33.73 -47.00 4.70
CA CYS A 50 32.97 -45.84 4.22
C CYS A 50 31.58 -45.74 4.86
N ALA A 51 30.88 -46.86 5.03
CA ALA A 51 29.58 -46.92 5.69
C ALA A 51 29.66 -46.43 7.14
N LEU A 52 30.68 -46.85 7.89
CA LEU A 52 30.89 -46.43 9.27
C LEU A 52 31.26 -44.93 9.38
N LEU A 53 32.04 -44.39 8.43
CA LEU A 53 32.32 -42.96 8.38
C LEU A 53 31.04 -42.14 8.13
N LEU A 54 30.17 -42.59 7.23
CA LEU A 54 28.90 -41.92 6.94
C LEU A 54 27.88 -42.09 8.08
N LEU A 55 27.90 -43.21 8.81
CA LEU A 55 27.13 -43.39 10.04
C LEU A 55 27.56 -42.38 11.12
N GLY A 56 28.85 -42.09 11.23
CA GLY A 56 29.37 -41.04 12.12
C GLY A 56 28.80 -39.66 11.78
N LEU A 57 28.55 -39.37 10.50
CA LEU A 57 27.87 -38.14 10.08
C LEU A 57 26.34 -38.17 10.32
N ALA A 58 25.70 -39.34 10.18
CA ALA A 58 24.28 -39.52 10.49
C ALA A 58 24.01 -39.30 12.00
N LEU A 59 24.85 -39.89 12.86
CA LEU A 59 24.72 -39.82 14.32
C LEU A 59 25.34 -38.57 14.96
N ARG A 60 25.80 -37.60 14.16
CA ARG A 60 26.52 -36.39 14.63
C ARG A 60 25.76 -35.59 15.70
N LYS A 61 24.42 -35.61 15.69
CA LYS A 61 23.57 -34.92 16.67
C LYS A 61 23.79 -35.43 18.11
N TYR A 62 24.14 -36.71 18.24
CA TYR A 62 24.39 -37.39 19.51
C TYR A 62 25.86 -37.34 19.95
N ALA A 63 26.74 -36.65 19.20
CA ALA A 63 28.16 -36.57 19.52
C ALA A 63 28.42 -35.75 20.81
N PRO A 64 29.37 -36.17 21.68
CA PRO A 64 29.69 -35.46 22.92
C PRO A 64 30.33 -34.08 22.64
N PRO A 65 30.20 -33.11 23.57
CA PRO A 65 30.66 -31.72 23.39
C PRO A 65 32.10 -31.53 22.88
N PRO A 66 33.13 -32.28 23.36
CA PRO A 66 34.50 -32.11 22.87
C PRO A 66 34.66 -32.54 21.40
N LEU A 67 33.85 -33.51 20.94
CA LEU A 67 33.93 -34.05 19.59
C LEU A 67 33.25 -33.14 18.56
N LYS A 68 32.25 -32.34 18.98
CA LYS A 68 31.56 -31.37 18.12
C LYS A 68 32.50 -30.34 17.49
N ARG A 69 33.62 -30.00 18.15
CA ARG A 69 34.64 -29.07 17.61
C ARG A 69 35.33 -29.60 16.35
N TYR A 70 35.44 -30.92 16.20
CA TYR A 70 36.14 -31.57 15.10
C TYR A 70 35.23 -32.06 13.97
N LEU A 71 33.90 -32.04 14.16
CA LEU A 71 32.92 -32.44 13.15
C LEU A 71 33.13 -31.80 11.76
N PRO A 72 33.48 -30.50 11.64
CA PRO A 72 33.74 -29.90 10.32
C PRO A 72 34.92 -30.53 9.58
N TYR A 73 35.98 -30.93 10.30
CA TYR A 73 37.14 -31.58 9.70
C TYR A 73 36.84 -33.05 9.38
N TYR A 74 36.13 -33.73 10.28
CA TYR A 74 35.64 -35.08 10.05
C TYR A 74 34.75 -35.17 8.81
N TYR A 75 33.88 -34.18 8.60
CA TYR A 75 33.04 -34.05 7.42
C TYR A 75 33.86 -33.94 6.13
N ILE A 76 34.81 -33.01 6.06
CA ILE A 76 35.67 -32.84 4.88
C ILE A 76 36.44 -34.13 4.57
N ALA A 77 37.03 -34.77 5.58
CA ALA A 77 37.73 -36.04 5.39
C ALA A 77 36.80 -37.15 4.89
N THR A 78 35.63 -37.31 5.52
CA THR A 78 34.64 -38.33 5.18
C THR A 78 34.14 -38.17 3.75
N ILE A 79 33.77 -36.96 3.33
CA ILE A 79 33.32 -36.70 1.97
C ILE A 79 34.42 -36.96 0.95
N THR A 80 35.67 -36.57 1.23
CA THR A 80 36.82 -36.83 0.33
C THR A 80 37.04 -38.33 0.11
N ILE A 81 36.96 -39.11 1.18
CA ILE A 81 37.18 -40.57 1.14
C ILE A 81 36.01 -41.29 0.48
N CYS A 82 34.77 -40.97 0.87
CA CYS A 82 33.59 -41.73 0.45
C CYS A 82 33.08 -41.36 -0.94
N LEU A 83 33.39 -40.15 -1.43
CA LEU A 83 32.96 -39.68 -2.74
C LEU A 83 34.11 -39.75 -3.76
N PRO A 84 34.94 -38.71 -3.98
CA PRO A 84 35.87 -38.73 -5.10
C PRO A 84 36.91 -39.85 -4.99
N PHE A 85 37.35 -40.25 -3.79
CA PHE A 85 38.37 -41.31 -3.63
C PHE A 85 37.77 -42.70 -3.90
N PHE A 86 36.73 -43.10 -3.17
CA PHE A 86 36.15 -44.44 -3.31
C PHE A 86 35.72 -44.73 -4.75
N PHE A 87 34.97 -43.82 -5.37
CA PHE A 87 34.45 -44.05 -6.71
C PHE A 87 35.53 -44.01 -7.79
N SER A 88 36.56 -43.16 -7.67
CA SER A 88 37.69 -43.19 -8.62
C SER A 88 38.57 -44.42 -8.42
N PHE A 89 38.81 -44.85 -7.19
CA PHE A 89 39.56 -46.07 -6.88
C PHE A 89 38.85 -47.31 -7.45
N MET A 90 37.55 -47.44 -7.22
CA MET A 90 36.77 -48.56 -7.75
C MET A 90 36.71 -48.55 -9.28
N MET A 91 36.67 -47.38 -9.90
CA MET A 91 36.77 -47.23 -11.36
C MET A 91 38.13 -47.70 -11.90
N PHE A 92 39.23 -47.35 -11.24
CA PHE A 92 40.57 -47.80 -11.66
C PHE A 92 40.75 -49.31 -11.48
N MET A 93 40.30 -49.87 -10.35
CA MET A 93 40.39 -51.31 -10.08
C MET A 93 39.47 -52.18 -10.95
N ASN A 94 38.46 -51.58 -11.59
CA ASN A 94 37.57 -52.24 -12.54
C ASN A 94 37.83 -51.80 -13.98
N GLU A 95 39.08 -51.47 -14.32
CA GLU A 95 39.55 -51.20 -15.69
C GLU A 95 38.68 -50.17 -16.43
N TRP A 96 38.29 -49.09 -15.75
CA TRP A 96 37.46 -48.03 -16.32
C TRP A 96 36.07 -48.51 -16.81
N SER A 97 35.46 -49.50 -16.14
CA SER A 97 34.13 -49.97 -16.54
C SER A 97 33.09 -48.85 -16.64
N THR A 98 32.16 -48.97 -17.60
CA THR A 98 31.09 -47.97 -17.84
C THR A 98 30.25 -47.73 -16.59
N VAL A 99 29.95 -48.79 -15.83
CA VAL A 99 29.21 -48.74 -14.56
C VAL A 99 29.92 -47.88 -13.53
N TRP A 100 31.23 -48.08 -13.36
CA TRP A 100 32.02 -47.30 -12.41
C TRP A 100 32.31 -45.88 -12.89
N ALA A 101 32.43 -45.66 -14.20
CA ALA A 101 32.50 -44.32 -14.77
C ALA A 101 31.20 -43.51 -14.51
N MET A 102 30.03 -44.12 -14.69
CA MET A 102 28.73 -43.50 -14.34
C MET A 102 28.57 -43.28 -12.83
N SER A 103 29.04 -44.23 -12.01
CA SER A 103 29.02 -44.11 -10.54
C SER A 103 29.94 -42.98 -10.06
N PHE A 104 31.12 -42.84 -10.66
CA PHE A 104 32.03 -41.73 -10.38
C PHE A 104 31.44 -40.39 -10.84
N MET A 105 30.81 -40.32 -12.02
CA MET A 105 30.11 -39.11 -12.45
C MET A 105 29.01 -38.70 -11.46
N SER A 106 28.24 -39.65 -10.96
CA SER A 106 27.21 -39.41 -9.93
C SER A 106 27.83 -38.89 -8.62
N SER A 107 29.00 -39.44 -8.25
CA SER A 107 29.78 -38.94 -7.12
C SER A 107 30.28 -37.52 -7.33
N ILE A 108 30.66 -37.12 -8.55
CA ILE A 108 31.07 -35.74 -8.85
C ILE A 108 29.90 -34.78 -8.59
N PHE A 109 28.69 -35.11 -9.07
CA PHE A 109 27.51 -34.29 -8.82
C PHE A 109 27.22 -34.15 -7.33
N LEU A 110 27.22 -35.25 -6.59
CA LEU A 110 27.00 -35.21 -5.14
C LEU A 110 28.11 -34.44 -4.41
N HIS A 111 29.36 -34.56 -4.85
CA HIS A 111 30.49 -33.81 -4.29
C HIS A 111 30.35 -32.30 -4.51
N VAL A 112 29.97 -31.88 -5.72
CA VAL A 112 29.68 -30.48 -6.06
C VAL A 112 28.53 -29.93 -5.21
N LEU A 113 27.48 -30.73 -4.99
CA LEU A 113 26.33 -30.32 -4.16
C LEU A 113 26.65 -30.23 -2.67
N LEU A 114 27.62 -30.99 -2.17
CA LEU A 114 27.91 -31.06 -0.73
C LEU A 114 29.05 -30.11 -0.32
N VAL A 115 29.99 -29.83 -1.20
CA VAL A 115 31.16 -29.00 -0.91
C VAL A 115 30.98 -27.62 -1.53
N HIS A 116 30.36 -26.76 -0.73
CA HIS A 116 29.89 -25.41 -1.07
C HIS A 116 31.02 -24.37 -1.19
N GLU A 117 32.19 -24.78 -1.69
CA GLU A 117 33.37 -23.92 -1.87
C GLU A 117 34.30 -24.49 -2.95
N THR A 118 34.39 -23.80 -4.10
CA THR A 118 35.11 -24.26 -5.30
C THR A 118 36.56 -24.69 -5.02
N ARG A 119 37.29 -23.89 -4.25
CA ARG A 119 38.71 -24.15 -3.97
C ARG A 119 38.92 -25.44 -3.16
N VAL A 120 38.06 -25.67 -2.17
CA VAL A 120 38.14 -26.86 -1.31
C VAL A 120 37.69 -28.10 -2.07
N MET A 121 36.61 -27.99 -2.85
CA MET A 121 36.12 -29.08 -3.69
C MET A 121 37.17 -29.54 -4.71
N LEU A 122 37.80 -28.60 -5.45
CA LEU A 122 38.83 -28.93 -6.43
C LEU A 122 40.07 -29.56 -5.78
N LEU A 123 40.48 -29.07 -4.61
CA LEU A 123 41.59 -29.65 -3.86
C LEU A 123 41.26 -31.07 -3.39
N GLN A 124 40.06 -31.31 -2.84
CA GLN A 124 39.63 -32.64 -2.44
C GLN A 124 39.57 -33.61 -3.62
N ALA A 125 39.00 -33.18 -4.75
CA ALA A 125 38.94 -33.99 -5.96
C ALA A 125 40.35 -34.36 -6.46
N MET A 126 41.26 -33.38 -6.53
CA MET A 126 42.65 -33.62 -6.92
C MET A 126 43.35 -34.61 -5.98
N VAL A 127 43.30 -34.37 -4.67
CA VAL A 127 43.94 -35.23 -3.67
C VAL A 127 43.37 -36.64 -3.71
N ALA A 128 42.05 -36.76 -3.81
CA ALA A 128 41.37 -38.05 -3.84
C ALA A 128 41.67 -38.86 -5.10
N ILE A 129 41.62 -38.25 -6.28
CA ILE A 129 41.90 -38.93 -7.56
C ILE A 129 43.37 -39.33 -7.64
N VAL A 130 44.30 -38.46 -7.23
CA VAL A 130 45.74 -38.78 -7.21
C VAL A 130 46.02 -39.90 -6.21
N ALA A 131 45.43 -39.86 -5.01
CA ALA A 131 45.56 -40.94 -4.04
C ALA A 131 45.00 -42.25 -4.60
N ALA A 132 43.80 -42.23 -5.19
CA ALA A 132 43.19 -43.42 -5.79
C ALA A 132 44.05 -44.00 -6.92
N TYR A 133 44.67 -43.16 -7.75
CA TYR A 133 45.60 -43.57 -8.79
C TYR A 133 46.85 -44.23 -8.21
N LEU A 134 47.47 -43.63 -7.18
CA LEU A 134 48.65 -44.19 -6.52
C LEU A 134 48.33 -45.52 -5.82
N PHE A 135 47.15 -45.65 -5.20
CA PHE A 135 46.73 -46.89 -4.54
C PHE A 135 46.36 -48.01 -5.52
N SER A 136 45.90 -47.68 -6.72
CA SER A 136 45.53 -48.68 -7.75
C SER A 136 46.72 -49.11 -8.60
N TYR A 137 47.61 -48.19 -8.99
CA TYR A 137 48.70 -48.46 -9.92
C TYR A 137 50.12 -48.34 -9.33
N GLY A 138 50.27 -47.74 -8.14
CA GLY A 138 51.58 -47.38 -7.57
C GLY A 138 52.10 -48.28 -6.45
N LEU A 139 51.27 -49.16 -5.87
CA LEU A 139 51.69 -50.10 -4.82
C LEU A 139 51.93 -51.50 -5.43
N GLU A 140 53.19 -51.93 -5.50
CA GLU A 140 53.65 -53.25 -5.99
C GLU A 140 53.05 -54.48 -5.24
N HIS A 141 52.14 -54.27 -4.28
CA HIS A 141 51.51 -55.30 -3.45
C HIS A 141 50.02 -55.52 -3.73
N ALA A 142 49.47 -54.97 -4.82
CA ALA A 142 48.12 -55.35 -5.25
C ALA A 142 48.11 -56.83 -5.68
N PRO A 143 47.16 -57.65 -5.18
CA PRO A 143 47.22 -59.11 -5.37
C PRO A 143 47.17 -59.47 -6.85
N ALA A 144 48.24 -60.15 -7.28
CA ALA A 144 48.44 -60.89 -8.51
C ALA A 144 47.20 -61.08 -9.40
N LYS A 145 47.10 -60.27 -10.47
CA LYS A 145 46.63 -60.58 -11.84
C LYS A 145 46.19 -59.28 -12.54
N VAL A 146 47.14 -58.48 -13.01
CA VAL A 146 46.89 -57.50 -14.09
C VAL A 146 48.18 -57.42 -14.92
N GLU A 147 48.47 -58.47 -15.69
CA GLU A 147 49.26 -58.32 -16.92
C GLU A 147 48.35 -57.65 -17.94
N THR A 148 48.14 -56.34 -17.82
CA THR A 148 47.25 -55.61 -18.72
C THR A 148 47.80 -54.22 -18.86
N GLU A 149 48.15 -53.86 -20.10
CA GLU A 149 48.46 -52.48 -20.47
C GLU A 149 47.37 -51.58 -19.87
N VAL A 150 47.77 -50.53 -19.14
CA VAL A 150 46.82 -49.59 -18.54
C VAL A 150 46.10 -48.86 -19.67
N VAL A 151 44.95 -49.38 -20.10
CA VAL A 151 44.12 -48.74 -21.13
C VAL A 151 43.28 -47.66 -20.45
N VAL A 152 43.83 -46.44 -20.40
CA VAL A 152 43.05 -45.26 -20.03
C VAL A 152 41.99 -45.01 -21.09
N ILE A 153 40.71 -45.00 -20.69
CA ILE A 153 39.62 -44.59 -21.57
C ILE A 153 39.59 -43.06 -21.65
N TRP A 154 40.42 -42.52 -22.54
CA TRP A 154 40.58 -41.08 -22.78
C TRP A 154 39.26 -40.30 -22.96
N PRO A 155 38.20 -40.82 -23.60
CA PRO A 155 36.93 -40.12 -23.71
C PRO A 155 36.26 -39.73 -22.39
N TYR A 156 36.53 -40.42 -21.28
CA TYR A 156 35.91 -40.10 -19.99
C TYR A 156 36.52 -38.86 -19.32
N ILE A 157 37.80 -38.58 -19.58
CA ILE A 157 38.51 -37.47 -18.95
C ILE A 157 37.88 -36.10 -19.30
N PRO A 158 37.60 -35.77 -20.58
CA PRO A 158 36.88 -34.55 -20.94
C PRO A 158 35.48 -34.48 -20.32
N ILE A 159 34.77 -35.62 -20.18
CA ILE A 159 33.43 -35.67 -19.60
C ILE A 159 33.50 -35.32 -18.10
N PHE A 160 34.41 -35.95 -17.34
CA PHE A 160 34.57 -35.64 -15.92
C PHE A 160 35.03 -34.19 -15.70
N LEU A 161 35.95 -33.70 -16.54
CA LEU A 161 36.39 -32.31 -16.49
C LEU A 161 35.23 -31.35 -16.78
N PHE A 162 34.43 -31.63 -17.82
CA PHE A 162 33.24 -30.85 -18.16
C PHE A 162 32.25 -30.81 -16.98
N THR A 163 31.97 -31.96 -16.36
CA THR A 163 31.06 -32.05 -15.21
C THR A 163 31.56 -31.25 -14.01
N TYR A 164 32.86 -31.30 -13.69
CA TYR A 164 33.42 -30.49 -12.60
C TYR A 164 33.37 -28.98 -12.92
N VAL A 165 33.71 -28.58 -14.15
CA VAL A 165 33.77 -27.16 -14.55
C VAL A 165 32.36 -26.55 -14.59
N PHE A 166 31.44 -27.16 -15.34
CA PHE A 166 30.08 -26.62 -15.50
C PHE A 166 29.23 -26.83 -14.25
N GLY A 167 29.39 -27.95 -13.54
CA GLY A 167 28.74 -28.17 -12.25
C GLY A 167 29.12 -27.08 -11.25
N ASN A 168 30.40 -26.70 -11.20
CA ASN A 168 30.84 -25.61 -10.34
C ASN A 168 30.34 -24.23 -10.80
N LEU A 169 30.29 -23.98 -12.11
CA LEU A 169 29.83 -22.70 -12.66
C LEU A 169 28.33 -22.46 -12.40
N PHE A 170 27.49 -23.49 -12.60
CA PHE A 170 26.07 -23.41 -12.25
C PHE A 170 25.86 -23.23 -10.75
N TYR A 171 26.62 -23.96 -9.94
CA TYR A 171 26.60 -23.82 -8.49
C TYR A 171 26.97 -22.39 -8.05
N PHE A 172 28.07 -21.84 -8.59
CA PHE A 172 28.52 -20.48 -8.29
C PHE A 172 27.45 -19.44 -8.66
N ARG A 173 26.85 -19.56 -9.86
CA ARG A 173 25.76 -18.66 -10.28
C ARG A 173 24.56 -18.73 -9.35
N ASN A 174 24.10 -19.94 -9.00
CA ASN A 174 22.97 -20.12 -8.09
C ASN A 174 23.29 -19.60 -6.68
N GLN A 175 24.50 -19.81 -6.19
CA GLN A 175 24.93 -19.31 -4.89
C GLN A 175 24.96 -17.78 -4.87
N VAL A 176 25.52 -17.13 -5.89
CA VAL A 176 25.53 -15.66 -6.00
C VAL A 176 24.11 -15.11 -6.02
N GLU A 177 23.18 -15.77 -6.73
CA GLU A 177 21.78 -15.36 -6.75
C GLU A 177 21.11 -15.49 -5.37
N HIS A 178 21.31 -16.62 -4.67
CA HIS A 178 20.78 -16.82 -3.32
C HIS A 178 21.40 -15.85 -2.30
N GLU A 179 22.72 -15.68 -2.31
CA GLU A 179 23.42 -14.74 -1.44
C GLU A 179 22.98 -13.30 -1.72
N SER A 180 22.73 -12.94 -2.98
CA SER A 180 22.15 -11.65 -3.36
C SER A 180 20.77 -11.46 -2.74
N LYS A 181 19.84 -12.41 -2.91
CA LYS A 181 18.49 -12.38 -2.31
C LYS A 181 18.52 -12.26 -0.78
N VAL A 182 19.41 -13.02 -0.12
CA VAL A 182 19.56 -13.00 1.34
C VAL A 182 20.23 -11.70 1.81
N SER A 183 21.21 -11.18 1.09
CA SER A 183 21.89 -9.92 1.41
C SER A 183 20.94 -8.73 1.30
N ILE A 184 20.13 -8.71 0.24
CA ILE A 184 18.98 -7.81 0.03
C ILE A 184 18.08 -7.87 1.27
N ALA A 185 17.52 -9.04 1.61
CA ALA A 185 16.62 -9.18 2.76
C ALA A 185 17.25 -8.74 4.10
N LYS A 186 18.54 -9.03 4.33
CA LYS A 186 19.27 -8.61 5.53
C LYS A 186 19.49 -7.10 5.58
N SER A 187 19.88 -6.47 4.48
CA SER A 187 20.08 -5.01 4.46
C SER A 187 18.75 -4.27 4.61
N PHE A 188 17.64 -4.84 4.10
CA PHE A 188 16.29 -4.31 4.35
C PHE A 188 15.86 -4.42 5.81
N GLY A 189 16.00 -5.60 6.43
CA GLY A 189 15.67 -5.75 7.84
C GLY A 189 16.48 -4.81 8.74
N ALA A 190 17.77 -4.63 8.43
CA ALA A 190 18.61 -3.66 9.11
C ALA A 190 18.19 -2.20 8.84
N GLY A 191 17.86 -1.86 7.59
CA GLY A 191 17.40 -0.54 7.17
C GLY A 191 16.08 -0.15 7.83
N ILE A 192 15.06 -1.01 7.78
CA ILE A 192 13.76 -0.80 8.45
C ILE A 192 13.97 -0.63 9.95
N ALA A 193 14.75 -1.52 10.58
CA ALA A 193 14.99 -1.42 12.01
C ALA A 193 15.67 -0.09 12.39
N HIS A 194 16.62 0.39 11.58
CA HIS A 194 17.31 1.65 11.83
C HIS A 194 16.40 2.86 11.57
N GLU A 195 15.66 2.87 10.46
CA GLU A 195 14.71 3.93 10.11
C GLU A 195 13.48 3.94 11.03
N MET A 196 13.15 2.83 11.69
CA MET A 196 12.10 2.78 12.72
C MET A 196 12.58 3.17 14.11
N ARG A 197 13.81 2.79 14.46
CA ARG A 197 14.39 3.10 15.76
C ARG A 197 14.58 4.60 15.95
N ASN A 198 14.94 5.33 14.89
CA ASN A 198 15.13 6.78 14.91
C ASN A 198 13.86 7.54 15.33
N PRO A 199 12.70 7.41 14.63
CA PRO A 199 11.48 8.09 15.01
C PRO A 199 10.95 7.59 16.35
N LEU A 200 11.01 6.28 16.65
CA LEU A 200 10.57 5.76 17.96
C LEU A 200 11.39 6.33 19.12
N SER A 201 12.69 6.52 18.93
CA SER A 201 13.58 7.07 19.96
C SER A 201 13.34 8.58 20.14
N ALA A 202 13.10 9.31 19.06
CA ALA A 202 12.72 10.73 19.11
C ALA A 202 11.33 10.91 19.75
N LEU A 203 10.35 10.09 19.40
CA LEU A 203 9.00 10.11 19.97
C LEU A 203 9.03 9.77 21.47
N LYS A 204 9.84 8.78 21.87
CA LYS A 204 10.07 8.47 23.29
C LYS A 204 10.68 9.66 24.03
N ALA A 205 11.67 10.34 23.45
CA ALA A 205 12.24 11.54 24.06
C ALA A 205 11.20 12.66 24.20
N SER A 206 10.34 12.86 23.19
CA SER A 206 9.21 13.81 23.28
C SER A 206 8.24 13.43 24.41
N VAL A 207 7.91 12.15 24.56
CA VAL A 207 7.06 11.65 25.65
C VAL A 207 7.73 11.85 27.02
N ASP A 208 9.02 11.56 27.14
CA ASP A 208 9.78 11.76 28.40
C ASP A 208 9.81 13.25 28.80
N VAL A 209 9.93 14.16 27.82
CA VAL A 209 9.85 15.62 28.07
C VAL A 209 8.44 16.02 28.53
N LEU A 210 7.39 15.54 27.85
CA LEU A 210 6.00 15.80 28.25
C LEU A 210 5.72 15.30 29.67
N ASP A 211 6.16 14.09 30.02
CA ASP A 211 5.96 13.48 31.34
C ASP A 211 6.71 14.27 32.43
N SER A 212 7.88 14.83 32.10
CA SER A 212 8.64 15.68 33.02
C SER A 212 8.04 17.08 33.24
N SER A 213 7.31 17.60 32.24
CA SER A 213 6.65 18.91 32.31
C SER A 213 5.24 18.83 32.92
N LEU A 214 4.64 17.64 32.99
CA LEU A 214 3.34 17.45 33.60
C LEU A 214 3.45 17.30 35.13
N PRO A 215 2.69 18.07 35.93
CA PRO A 215 2.71 17.94 37.38
C PRO A 215 2.13 16.58 37.82
N SER A 216 2.82 15.91 38.76
CA SER A 216 2.34 14.62 39.25
C SER A 216 1.01 14.77 40.01
N ILE A 217 0.03 13.92 39.72
CA ILE A 217 -1.30 13.94 40.36
C ILE A 217 -1.21 13.83 41.90
N LYS A 218 -0.13 13.21 42.42
CA LYS A 218 0.12 13.04 43.86
C LYS A 218 0.55 14.32 44.58
N THR A 219 1.00 15.35 43.86
CA THR A 219 1.45 16.64 44.41
C THR A 219 0.40 17.74 44.38
N ILE A 220 -0.78 17.48 43.78
CA ILE A 220 -1.86 18.45 43.71
C ILE A 220 -2.60 18.48 45.06
N LYS A 221 -2.37 19.53 45.86
CA LYS A 221 -3.21 19.87 47.02
C LYS A 221 -4.21 20.96 46.60
N GLY A 222 -5.47 20.56 46.35
CA GLY A 222 -6.57 21.46 45.99
C GLY A 222 -7.22 21.13 44.63
N ASP A 223 -8.43 21.63 44.38
CA ASP A 223 -9.25 21.34 43.17
C ASP A 223 -8.75 21.99 41.86
N LYS A 224 -7.65 22.74 41.88
CA LYS A 224 -7.11 23.43 40.70
C LYS A 224 -5.60 23.30 40.61
N ALA A 225 -5.12 22.62 39.58
CA ALA A 225 -3.74 22.70 39.13
C ALA A 225 -3.65 23.80 38.07
N GLU A 226 -2.86 24.85 38.33
CA GLU A 226 -2.54 25.86 37.33
C GLU A 226 -1.29 25.39 36.57
N ILE A 227 -1.44 25.15 35.26
CA ILE A 227 -0.33 24.90 34.34
C ILE A 227 0.09 26.25 33.77
N ASP A 228 1.38 26.60 33.87
CA ASP A 228 1.89 27.86 33.34
C ASP A 228 1.73 27.92 31.82
N LYS A 229 1.43 29.11 31.29
CA LYS A 229 1.20 29.33 29.86
C LYS A 229 2.44 28.95 29.04
N LEU A 230 3.63 29.19 29.59
CA LEU A 230 4.91 28.82 28.96
C LEU A 230 5.07 27.29 28.84
N ASP A 231 4.59 26.52 29.81
CA ASP A 231 4.65 25.06 29.77
C ASP A 231 3.62 24.49 28.79
N ILE A 232 2.45 25.12 28.64
CA ILE A 232 1.47 24.78 27.59
C ILE A 232 2.04 25.03 26.20
N GLU A 233 2.72 26.16 25.98
CA GLU A 233 3.36 26.47 24.69
C GLU A 233 4.48 25.46 24.37
N ARG A 234 5.34 25.13 25.34
CA ARG A 234 6.37 24.08 25.17
C ARG A 234 5.79 22.70 24.90
N MET A 235 4.73 22.30 25.61
CA MET A 235 4.04 21.03 25.35
C MET A 235 3.48 20.97 23.93
N LYS A 236 2.92 22.08 23.44
CA LYS A 236 2.39 22.18 22.08
C LYS A 236 3.50 22.07 21.02
N GLU A 237 4.67 22.68 21.26
CA GLU A 237 5.85 22.53 20.40
C GLU A 237 6.35 21.08 20.37
N VAL A 238 6.47 20.44 21.53
CA VAL A 238 6.92 19.04 21.64
C VAL A 238 5.94 18.07 20.95
N LEU A 239 4.63 18.30 21.08
CA LEU A 239 3.60 17.52 20.38
C LEU A 239 3.67 17.72 18.86
N SER A 240 3.83 18.96 18.39
CA SER A 240 3.98 19.24 16.96
C SER A 240 5.24 18.58 16.38
N GLY A 241 6.35 18.59 17.12
CA GLY A 241 7.58 17.90 16.73
C GLY A 241 7.43 16.37 16.74
N ALA A 242 6.69 15.80 17.68
CA ALA A 242 6.40 14.36 17.71
C ALA A 242 5.58 13.92 16.50
N ASP A 243 4.57 14.70 16.12
CA ASP A 243 3.76 14.47 14.92
C ASP A 243 4.59 14.48 13.62
N GLU A 244 5.55 15.40 13.52
CA GLU A 244 6.49 15.46 12.39
C GLU A 244 7.42 14.24 12.36
N VAL A 245 7.91 13.81 13.52
CA VAL A 245 8.72 12.58 13.65
C VAL A 245 7.94 11.33 13.21
N ILE A 246 6.67 11.22 13.58
CA ILE A 246 5.79 10.11 13.17
C ILE A 246 5.59 10.12 11.66
N ARG A 247 5.28 11.30 11.09
CA ARG A 247 5.12 11.46 9.64
C ARG A 247 6.39 10.99 8.93
N ASN A 248 7.55 11.56 9.24
CA ASN A 248 8.84 11.19 8.65
C ASN A 248 9.16 9.68 8.80
N GLY A 249 8.82 9.08 9.94
CA GLY A 249 8.97 7.64 10.14
C GLY A 249 8.10 6.81 9.20
N ASN A 250 6.83 7.18 9.03
CA ASN A 250 5.92 6.52 8.09
C ASN A 250 6.38 6.72 6.63
N GLU A 251 6.86 7.90 6.26
CA GLU A 251 7.41 8.14 4.91
C GLU A 251 8.61 7.22 4.62
N ALA A 252 9.49 7.03 5.61
CA ALA A 252 10.62 6.12 5.49
C ALA A 252 10.19 4.65 5.35
N ILE A 253 9.16 4.23 6.11
CA ILE A 253 8.56 2.90 5.97
C ILE A 253 7.97 2.73 4.57
N ASP A 254 7.18 3.68 4.09
CA ASP A 254 6.53 3.60 2.78
C ASP A 254 7.57 3.54 1.65
N LEU A 255 8.63 4.34 1.73
CA LEU A 255 9.76 4.26 0.79
C LEU A 255 10.44 2.88 0.81
N LEU A 256 10.67 2.31 2.00
CA LEU A 256 11.29 0.99 2.17
C LEU A 256 10.38 -0.15 1.72
N LEU A 257 9.09 -0.12 2.08
CA LEU A 257 8.10 -1.10 1.66
C LEU A 257 7.89 -1.07 0.15
N THR A 258 7.79 0.11 -0.45
CA THR A 258 7.72 0.22 -1.91
C THR A 258 8.98 -0.39 -2.54
N SER A 259 10.17 -0.29 -1.93
CA SER A 259 11.41 -0.88 -2.45
C SER A 259 11.56 -2.40 -2.26
N ILE A 260 10.77 -3.00 -1.36
CA ILE A 260 10.76 -4.45 -1.07
C ILE A 260 9.97 -5.21 -2.11
N ASP A 261 8.93 -4.59 -2.66
CA ASP A 261 8.17 -5.22 -3.74
C ASP A 261 9.03 -5.23 -5.01
N GLN A 262 9.64 -6.39 -5.31
CA GLN A 262 10.23 -6.67 -6.62
C GLN A 262 9.15 -6.63 -7.73
N SER A 263 7.88 -6.64 -7.33
CA SER A 263 6.77 -6.33 -8.22
C SER A 263 6.58 -4.81 -8.33
N ARG A 264 6.27 -4.37 -9.55
CA ARG A 264 6.04 -2.96 -9.91
C ARG A 264 5.20 -2.28 -8.83
N VAL A 265 5.57 -1.04 -8.47
CA VAL A 265 4.69 -0.10 -7.74
C VAL A 265 3.23 -0.40 -8.09
N SER A 266 2.42 -0.80 -7.11
CA SER A 266 1.05 -1.21 -7.38
C SER A 266 0.29 -0.10 -8.09
N HIS A 267 -0.36 -0.45 -9.20
CA HIS A 267 -1.20 0.50 -9.95
C HIS A 267 -2.61 0.62 -9.36
N SER A 268 -2.95 -0.12 -8.30
CA SER A 268 -4.31 -0.21 -7.74
C SER A 268 -4.87 1.12 -7.23
N THR A 269 -3.99 2.04 -6.83
CA THR A 269 -4.34 3.38 -6.31
C THR A 269 -4.27 4.47 -7.38
N PHE A 270 -3.99 4.14 -8.64
CA PHE A 270 -3.75 5.15 -9.65
C PHE A 270 -5.02 5.88 -10.05
N ARG A 271 -4.93 7.20 -10.08
CA ARG A 271 -6.00 8.11 -10.51
C ARG A 271 -5.40 9.22 -11.38
N SER A 272 -6.28 10.01 -11.99
CA SER A 272 -5.91 11.25 -12.67
C SER A 272 -5.67 12.35 -11.63
N TYR A 273 -4.52 13.00 -11.70
CA TYR A 273 -4.19 14.13 -10.84
C TYR A 273 -3.55 15.25 -11.66
N SER A 274 -3.87 16.50 -11.33
CA SER A 274 -3.18 17.69 -11.85
C SER A 274 -1.77 17.74 -11.24
N VAL A 275 -0.75 17.85 -12.09
CA VAL A 275 0.65 17.95 -11.63
C VAL A 275 0.89 19.27 -10.90
N GLU A 276 0.29 20.37 -11.34
CA GLU A 276 0.38 21.65 -10.61
C GLU A 276 -0.12 21.52 -9.18
N LYS A 277 -1.31 20.94 -8.99
CA LYS A 277 -1.90 20.76 -7.66
C LYS A 277 -0.97 19.93 -6.77
N ILE A 278 -0.49 18.79 -7.26
CA ILE A 278 0.39 17.92 -6.47
C ILE A 278 1.74 18.59 -6.17
N ALA A 279 2.33 19.32 -7.14
CA ALA A 279 3.56 20.06 -6.91
C ALA A 279 3.39 21.14 -5.84
N ARG A 280 2.30 21.93 -5.90
CA ARG A 280 2.00 22.95 -4.90
C ARG A 280 1.77 22.35 -3.51
N GLU A 281 0.98 21.28 -3.42
CA GLU A 281 0.76 20.56 -2.16
C GLU A 281 2.08 20.05 -1.60
N SER A 282 2.91 19.40 -2.43
CA SER A 282 4.23 18.90 -2.02
C SER A 282 5.10 20.01 -1.46
N LEU A 283 5.19 21.16 -2.14
CA LEU A 283 5.99 22.28 -1.68
C LEU A 283 5.44 22.92 -0.39
N ALA A 284 4.13 22.86 -0.17
CA ALA A 284 3.51 23.37 1.05
C ALA A 284 3.70 22.44 2.26
N SER A 285 3.66 21.12 2.05
CA SER A 285 3.76 20.10 3.11
C SER A 285 5.17 19.58 3.36
N PHE A 286 6.16 19.94 2.54
CA PHE A 286 7.55 19.54 2.75
C PHE A 286 8.15 20.17 4.00
N SER A 287 8.82 19.37 4.85
CA SER A 287 9.56 19.83 6.03
C SER A 287 10.90 20.47 5.63
N TYR A 288 10.88 21.80 5.43
CA TYR A 288 12.10 22.56 5.14
C TYR A 288 13.00 22.67 6.38
N PRO A 289 14.34 22.64 6.23
CA PRO A 289 15.25 22.87 7.35
C PRO A 289 15.15 24.27 7.98
N SER A 290 14.66 25.26 7.21
CA SER A 290 14.46 26.64 7.65
C SER A 290 13.48 27.36 6.71
N ASP A 291 12.92 28.49 7.15
CA ASP A 291 12.06 29.34 6.30
C ASP A 291 12.83 29.88 5.08
N HIS A 292 14.11 30.19 5.24
CA HIS A 292 14.96 30.61 4.12
C HIS A 292 15.12 29.51 3.06
N ALA A 293 15.22 28.24 3.48
CA ALA A 293 15.25 27.10 2.55
C ALA A 293 13.94 26.92 1.77
N LYS A 294 12.83 27.52 2.23
CA LYS A 294 11.57 27.56 1.49
C LYS A 294 11.56 28.68 0.44
N GLU A 295 12.15 29.84 0.75
CA GLU A 295 12.21 31.00 -0.16
C GLU A 295 13.04 30.74 -1.42
N VAL A 296 14.02 29.84 -1.36
CA VAL A 296 14.87 29.48 -2.51
C VAL A 296 14.15 28.62 -3.55
N VAL A 297 12.96 28.09 -3.24
CA VAL A 297 12.21 27.19 -4.12
C VAL A 297 11.13 27.94 -4.90
N ASN A 298 11.23 27.91 -6.23
CA ASN A 298 10.31 28.60 -7.13
C ASN A 298 9.59 27.59 -8.03
N LEU A 299 8.26 27.68 -8.08
CA LEU A 299 7.41 26.90 -8.97
C LEU A 299 6.90 27.79 -10.11
N HIS A 300 7.25 27.44 -11.34
CA HIS A 300 6.75 28.06 -12.56
C HIS A 300 5.85 27.08 -13.33
N VAL A 301 4.65 27.53 -13.69
CA VAL A 301 3.69 26.73 -14.44
C VAL A 301 3.46 27.39 -15.79
N GLU A 302 3.99 26.77 -16.85
CA GLU A 302 3.74 27.22 -18.24
C GLU A 302 2.42 26.65 -18.75
N SER A 303 2.20 25.35 -18.53
CA SER A 303 0.96 24.64 -18.88
C SER A 303 0.79 23.46 -17.93
N ASP A 304 -0.28 23.49 -17.13
CA ASP A 304 -0.66 22.34 -16.30
C ASP A 304 -1.11 21.16 -17.16
N PHE A 305 -1.06 19.96 -16.57
CA PHE A 305 -1.50 18.72 -17.19
C PHE A 305 -1.86 17.67 -16.14
N ASP A 306 -2.75 16.77 -16.53
CA ASP A 306 -3.07 15.59 -15.74
C ASP A 306 -2.08 14.44 -16.02
N TYR A 307 -1.72 13.71 -14.97
CA TYR A 307 -1.00 12.44 -15.07
C TYR A 307 -1.82 11.32 -14.43
N PHE A 308 -1.65 10.10 -14.95
CA PHE A 308 -2.25 8.91 -14.38
C PHE A 308 -1.25 8.19 -13.48
N GLY A 309 -1.49 8.23 -12.17
CA GLY A 309 -0.54 7.76 -11.17
C GLY A 309 -1.08 7.91 -9.75
N SER A 310 -0.17 7.91 -8.78
CA SER A 310 -0.49 8.17 -7.37
C SER A 310 0.02 9.56 -6.99
N ASP A 311 -0.78 10.31 -6.24
CA ASP A 311 -0.37 11.59 -5.65
C ASP A 311 0.73 11.40 -4.61
N THR A 312 0.55 10.46 -3.68
CA THR A 312 1.51 10.12 -2.64
C THR A 312 2.88 9.76 -3.20
N LEU A 313 2.94 8.91 -4.23
CA LEU A 313 4.21 8.50 -4.83
C LEU A 313 4.93 9.65 -5.53
N LEU A 314 4.18 10.54 -6.20
CA LEU A 314 4.78 11.72 -6.83
C LEU A 314 5.27 12.72 -5.78
N LYS A 315 4.49 12.96 -4.71
CA LYS A 315 4.89 13.78 -3.55
C LYS A 315 6.23 13.31 -2.99
N TYR A 316 6.38 12.01 -2.75
CA TYR A 316 7.64 11.44 -2.26
C TYR A 316 8.79 11.51 -3.26
N ALA A 317 8.53 11.38 -4.56
CA ALA A 317 9.56 11.61 -5.56
C ALA A 317 10.07 13.06 -5.50
N LEU A 318 9.17 14.03 -5.40
CA LEU A 318 9.52 15.45 -5.25
C LEU A 318 10.28 15.73 -3.94
N TYR A 319 9.88 15.13 -2.82
CA TYR A 319 10.59 15.26 -1.54
C TYR A 319 12.02 14.77 -1.62
N ASN A 320 12.25 13.63 -2.28
CA ASN A 320 13.60 13.10 -2.47
C ASN A 320 14.47 14.05 -3.31
N LEU A 321 13.91 14.67 -4.36
CA LEU A 321 14.63 15.65 -5.17
C LEU A 321 14.92 16.94 -4.39
N LEU A 322 13.95 17.47 -3.64
CA LEU A 322 14.11 18.62 -2.75
C LEU A 322 15.20 18.39 -1.70
N LYS A 323 15.13 17.25 -0.99
CA LYS A 323 16.11 16.88 0.05
C LYS A 323 17.53 16.74 -0.50
N ASN A 324 17.68 16.22 -1.71
CA ASN A 324 18.98 16.13 -2.36
C ASN A 324 19.51 17.51 -2.74
N SER A 325 18.66 18.34 -3.35
CA SER A 325 19.04 19.68 -3.81
C SER A 325 19.46 20.60 -2.65
N LEU A 326 18.64 20.67 -1.59
CA LEU A 326 18.94 21.46 -0.39
C LEU A 326 20.19 20.98 0.36
N TYR A 327 20.50 19.68 0.28
CA TYR A 327 21.71 19.15 0.91
C TYR A 327 22.98 19.50 0.11
N TYR A 328 22.90 19.49 -1.22
CA TYR A 328 24.00 19.75 -2.13
C TYR A 328 24.00 21.20 -2.65
N GLN A 329 23.55 22.14 -1.81
CA GLN A 329 23.50 23.57 -2.10
C GLN A 329 24.90 24.19 -2.29
N ASN A 330 24.96 25.30 -3.04
CA ASN A 330 26.20 25.98 -3.40
C ASN A 330 26.07 27.50 -3.19
N GLY A 331 26.77 28.04 -2.19
CA GLY A 331 26.83 29.48 -1.91
C GLY A 331 25.53 30.10 -1.38
N GLU A 332 25.51 31.45 -1.29
CA GLU A 332 24.39 32.23 -0.75
C GLU A 332 23.26 32.49 -1.76
N GLU A 333 23.50 32.33 -3.08
CA GLU A 333 22.50 32.52 -4.15
C GLU A 333 21.85 31.21 -4.61
N PHE A 334 21.75 30.21 -3.72
CA PHE A 334 21.16 28.92 -4.04
C PHE A 334 19.67 29.05 -4.40
N LYS A 335 19.24 28.39 -5.47
CA LYS A 335 17.88 28.41 -6.01
C LYS A 335 17.50 27.05 -6.55
N ILE A 336 16.24 26.69 -6.32
CA ILE A 336 15.59 25.53 -6.92
C ILE A 336 14.46 26.05 -7.81
N ALA A 337 14.47 25.70 -9.08
CA ALA A 337 13.44 26.04 -10.06
C ALA A 337 12.70 24.78 -10.51
N ILE A 338 11.39 24.75 -10.26
CA ILE A 338 10.49 23.68 -10.69
C ILE A 338 9.61 24.22 -11.81
N THR A 339 9.70 23.66 -13.00
CA THR A 339 8.94 24.12 -14.17
C THR A 339 8.01 23.03 -14.68
N ILE A 340 6.71 23.33 -14.78
CA ILE A 340 5.69 22.44 -15.32
C ILE A 340 5.35 22.88 -16.75
N ARG A 341 5.51 21.97 -17.69
CA ARG A 341 5.27 22.23 -19.12
C ARG A 341 4.64 21.02 -19.81
N SER A 342 3.82 21.28 -20.80
CA SER A 342 3.21 20.28 -21.67
C SER A 342 3.58 20.56 -23.13
N ASP A 343 3.96 19.52 -23.90
CA ASP A 343 4.18 19.59 -25.36
C ASP A 343 3.21 18.65 -26.11
N HIS A 344 3.20 18.65 -27.45
CA HIS A 344 2.24 17.85 -28.22
C HIS A 344 2.28 16.33 -27.96
N GLU A 345 3.39 15.79 -27.47
CA GLU A 345 3.61 14.34 -27.37
C GLU A 345 3.70 13.88 -25.90
N PHE A 346 4.20 14.73 -25.00
CA PHE A 346 4.51 14.41 -23.62
C PHE A 346 4.31 15.60 -22.67
N ASN A 347 4.27 15.27 -21.39
CA ASN A 347 4.24 16.25 -20.32
C ASN A 347 5.55 16.20 -19.49
N TYR A 348 5.98 17.34 -18.97
CA TYR A 348 7.27 17.48 -18.29
C TYR A 348 7.14 18.24 -16.98
N LEU A 349 7.83 17.72 -15.97
CA LEU A 349 8.18 18.46 -14.76
C LEU A 349 9.71 18.52 -14.71
N TYR A 350 10.24 19.72 -14.92
CA TYR A 350 11.67 20.00 -14.76
C TYR A 350 11.92 20.41 -13.32
N PHE A 351 12.93 19.80 -12.71
CA PHE A 351 13.40 20.12 -11.38
C PHE A 351 14.87 20.50 -11.51
N GLU A 352 15.21 21.76 -11.31
CA GLU A 352 16.55 22.30 -11.48
C GLU A 352 17.05 22.96 -10.21
N ASP A 353 18.31 22.73 -9.86
CA ASP A 353 19.05 23.43 -8.82
C ASP A 353 20.37 23.96 -9.36
N ASN A 354 20.85 25.08 -8.81
CA ASN A 354 22.18 25.63 -9.08
C ASN A 354 23.22 25.20 -8.01
N GLY A 355 23.10 23.96 -7.52
CA GLY A 355 23.97 23.40 -6.49
C GLY A 355 25.37 23.05 -6.99
N ILE A 356 26.06 22.16 -6.25
CA ILE A 356 27.43 21.76 -6.57
C ILE A 356 27.56 20.91 -7.85
N GLY A 357 26.45 20.45 -8.43
CA GLY A 357 26.43 19.57 -9.59
C GLY A 357 26.96 18.15 -9.33
N ILE A 358 26.85 17.29 -10.34
CA ILE A 358 27.24 15.88 -10.32
C ILE A 358 28.29 15.64 -11.42
N GLU A 359 29.37 14.93 -11.07
CA GLU A 359 30.41 14.54 -12.03
C GLU A 359 29.86 13.63 -13.13
N LYS A 360 30.37 13.81 -14.36
CA LYS A 360 29.85 13.14 -15.56
C LYS A 360 29.92 11.61 -15.51
N ASP A 361 30.96 11.07 -14.91
CA ASP A 361 31.17 9.62 -14.71
C ASP A 361 30.21 9.04 -13.66
N LYS A 362 29.68 9.86 -12.75
CA LYS A 362 28.75 9.43 -11.70
C LYS A 362 27.29 9.43 -12.14
N LEU A 363 26.92 10.19 -13.18
CA LEU A 363 25.54 10.32 -13.67
C LEU A 363 24.86 9.00 -14.02
N GLU A 364 25.59 7.99 -14.50
CA GLU A 364 25.02 6.68 -14.81
C GLU A 364 24.70 5.84 -13.56
N PHE A 365 25.30 6.19 -12.42
CA PHE A 365 25.20 5.43 -11.17
C PHE A 365 24.21 6.03 -10.19
N VAL A 366 23.79 7.29 -10.35
CA VAL A 366 22.90 7.99 -9.39
C VAL A 366 21.54 7.30 -9.20
N PHE A 367 21.09 6.52 -10.20
CA PHE A 367 19.85 5.75 -10.14
C PHE A 367 20.07 4.26 -9.82
N LYS A 368 21.29 3.83 -9.48
CA LYS A 368 21.56 2.46 -9.03
C LYS A 368 21.24 2.32 -7.54
N ASP A 369 20.64 1.19 -7.19
CA ASP A 369 20.29 0.90 -5.80
C ASP A 369 21.54 0.96 -4.90
N PHE A 370 21.39 1.57 -3.74
CA PHE A 370 22.43 1.71 -2.71
C PHE A 370 23.67 2.54 -3.10
N TYR A 371 23.63 3.25 -4.22
CA TYR A 371 24.69 4.16 -4.59
C TYR A 371 24.59 5.48 -3.80
N THR A 372 25.68 5.90 -3.15
CA THR A 372 25.77 7.18 -2.44
C THR A 372 27.12 7.85 -2.66
N SER A 373 27.13 9.18 -2.73
CA SER A 373 28.34 10.01 -2.79
C SER A 373 28.32 11.05 -1.68
N GLY A 374 29.11 10.85 -0.63
CA GLY A 374 29.35 11.85 0.42
C GLY A 374 28.40 11.85 1.64
N LYS A 375 27.30 11.08 1.63
CA LYS A 375 26.41 10.89 2.80
C LYS A 375 26.67 9.55 3.47
N SER A 376 27.20 9.55 4.70
CA SER A 376 27.39 8.33 5.51
C SER A 376 26.09 7.81 6.16
N SER A 377 25.05 8.65 6.24
CA SER A 377 23.77 8.35 6.93
C SER A 377 22.59 8.06 6.00
N SER A 378 22.78 8.07 4.67
CA SER A 378 21.71 7.81 3.70
C SER A 378 21.97 6.49 2.97
N TYR A 379 20.91 5.70 2.77
CA TYR A 379 21.01 4.37 2.17
C TYR A 379 21.09 4.37 0.63
N GLY A 380 21.00 5.53 -0.04
CA GLY A 380 21.09 5.59 -1.51
C GLY A 380 19.87 5.05 -2.27
N LEU A 381 18.69 5.07 -1.64
CA LEU A 381 17.45 4.53 -2.21
C LEU A 381 16.52 5.58 -2.83
N GLY A 382 16.73 6.87 -2.56
CA GLY A 382 15.79 7.94 -2.98
C GLY A 382 15.68 8.16 -4.49
N LEU A 383 16.81 8.31 -5.20
CA LEU A 383 16.80 8.48 -6.66
C LEU A 383 16.36 7.20 -7.40
N PRO A 384 16.80 5.98 -7.03
CA PRO A 384 16.24 4.75 -7.57
C PRO A 384 14.71 4.63 -7.37
N PHE A 385 14.20 5.07 -6.22
CA PHE A 385 12.75 5.17 -5.97
C PHE A 385 12.07 6.12 -6.97
N CYS A 386 12.59 7.33 -7.18
CA CYS A 386 12.05 8.28 -8.16
C CYS A 386 11.97 7.66 -9.56
N LYS A 387 13.00 6.91 -9.97
CA LYS A 387 13.02 6.21 -11.26
C LYS A 387 11.95 5.12 -11.36
N ARG A 388 11.75 4.34 -10.30
CA ARG A 388 10.71 3.31 -10.25
C ARG A 388 9.30 3.91 -10.30
N VAL A 389 9.05 4.98 -9.56
CA VAL A 389 7.78 5.73 -9.60
C VAL A 389 7.48 6.23 -11.01
N MET A 390 8.44 6.90 -11.65
CA MET A 390 8.25 7.41 -13.00
C MET A 390 8.01 6.30 -14.02
N HIS A 391 8.68 5.16 -13.89
CA HIS A 391 8.42 4.00 -14.75
C HIS A 391 7.02 3.41 -14.53
N ALA A 392 6.52 3.39 -13.29
CA ALA A 392 5.18 2.92 -12.98
C ALA A 392 4.09 3.81 -13.60
N PHE A 393 4.29 5.13 -13.60
CA PHE A 393 3.43 6.09 -14.30
C PHE A 393 3.52 6.01 -15.84
N GLY A 394 4.29 5.05 -16.38
CA GLY A 394 4.54 4.93 -17.82
C GLY A 394 5.51 5.97 -18.38
N GLY A 395 6.11 6.79 -17.51
CA GLY A 395 7.04 7.86 -17.82
C GLY A 395 8.52 7.47 -17.66
N ARG A 396 9.38 8.48 -17.60
CA ARG A 396 10.83 8.34 -17.39
C ARG A 396 11.37 9.53 -16.60
N ILE A 397 12.44 9.30 -15.84
CA ILE A 397 13.26 10.36 -15.24
C ILE A 397 14.64 10.35 -15.89
N LYS A 398 15.18 11.54 -16.16
CA LYS A 398 16.56 11.75 -16.63
C LYS A 398 17.25 12.77 -15.72
N CYS A 399 18.53 12.57 -15.45
CA CYS A 399 19.37 13.53 -14.73
C CYS A 399 20.42 14.09 -15.71
N GLU A 400 20.57 15.40 -15.71
CA GLU A 400 21.59 16.15 -16.43
C GLU A 400 22.25 17.10 -15.42
N SER A 401 23.58 17.25 -15.47
CA SER A 401 24.27 18.10 -14.51
C SER A 401 25.64 18.53 -15.03
N VAL A 402 26.07 19.71 -14.59
CA VAL A 402 27.42 20.22 -14.79
C VAL A 402 28.03 20.46 -13.41
N LEU A 403 29.16 19.81 -13.14
CA LEU A 403 29.87 19.93 -11.87
C LEU A 403 30.23 21.40 -11.60
N GLY A 404 29.85 21.89 -10.43
CA GLY A 404 30.06 23.26 -9.95
C GLY A 404 29.02 24.27 -10.40
N GLU A 405 28.06 23.90 -11.27
CA GLU A 405 27.09 24.83 -11.83
C GLU A 405 25.63 24.50 -11.51
N TRP A 406 25.13 23.34 -11.93
CA TRP A 406 23.70 23.00 -11.80
C TRP A 406 23.41 21.50 -11.95
N THR A 407 22.26 21.08 -11.43
CA THR A 407 21.67 19.75 -11.65
C THR A 407 20.22 19.90 -12.09
N ARG A 408 19.81 19.16 -13.11
CA ARG A 408 18.43 19.12 -13.63
C ARG A 408 17.93 17.68 -13.69
N PHE A 409 16.82 17.42 -13.02
CA PHE A 409 16.02 16.22 -13.20
C PHE A 409 14.82 16.54 -14.11
N THR A 410 14.69 15.78 -15.19
CA THR A 410 13.55 15.87 -16.11
C THR A 410 12.64 14.68 -15.87
N LEU A 411 11.45 14.92 -15.31
CA LEU A 411 10.39 13.93 -15.15
C LEU A 411 9.45 14.05 -16.35
N LYS A 412 9.45 13.01 -17.19
CA LYS A 412 8.66 12.93 -18.42
C LYS A 412 7.48 12.00 -18.21
N PHE A 413 6.27 12.53 -18.36
CA PHE A 413 5.00 11.80 -18.23
C PHE A 413 4.37 11.58 -19.61
N PRO A 414 3.74 10.42 -19.86
CA PRO A 414 2.92 10.23 -21.03
C PRO A 414 1.64 11.09 -20.95
N ARG A 415 1.06 11.44 -22.11
CA ARG A 415 -0.28 12.05 -22.17
C ARG A 415 -1.32 11.11 -21.56
N TYR A 416 -2.34 11.67 -20.91
CA TYR A 416 -3.41 10.90 -20.26
C TYR A 416 -4.16 10.01 -21.27
N GLU A 417 -4.32 10.51 -22.49
CA GLU A 417 -4.98 9.82 -23.62
C GLU A 417 -4.03 8.91 -24.40
N SER A 418 -2.76 8.79 -23.99
CA SER A 418 -1.79 7.96 -24.70
C SER A 418 -2.11 6.47 -24.57
N GLN A 419 -1.75 5.69 -25.59
CA GLN A 419 -1.88 4.24 -25.57
C GLN A 419 -1.16 3.59 -24.38
N LYS A 420 -0.08 4.22 -23.89
CA LYS A 420 0.64 3.75 -22.72
C LYS A 420 -0.23 3.82 -21.46
N VAL A 421 -0.89 4.95 -21.21
CA VAL A 421 -1.82 5.11 -20.08
C VAL A 421 -3.04 4.20 -20.25
N SER A 422 -3.59 4.08 -21.47
CA SER A 422 -4.71 3.16 -21.74
C SER A 422 -4.36 1.71 -21.39
N SER A 423 -3.14 1.25 -21.69
CA SER A 423 -2.69 -0.10 -21.32
C SER A 423 -2.62 -0.31 -19.80
N ILE A 424 -2.14 0.70 -19.06
CA ILE A 424 -2.09 0.65 -17.59
C ILE A 424 -3.51 0.59 -17.01
N LYS A 425 -4.42 1.41 -17.51
CA LYS A 425 -5.83 1.42 -17.11
C LYS A 425 -6.51 0.09 -17.36
N GLN A 426 -6.29 -0.52 -18.53
CA GLN A 426 -6.83 -1.85 -18.86
C GLN A 426 -6.33 -2.94 -17.90
N ASP A 427 -5.04 -2.93 -17.56
CA ASP A 427 -4.49 -3.89 -16.59
C ASP A 427 -5.14 -3.73 -15.20
N ILE A 428 -5.41 -2.48 -14.77
CA ILE A 428 -6.12 -2.23 -13.51
C ILE A 428 -7.58 -2.69 -13.61
N LEU A 429 -8.30 -2.35 -14.69
CA LEU A 429 -9.72 -2.67 -14.84
C LEU A 429 -10.01 -4.17 -14.79
N ARG A 430 -9.08 -5.02 -15.24
CA ARG A 430 -9.21 -6.49 -15.14
C ARG A 430 -9.32 -7.02 -13.72
N THR A 431 -8.81 -6.27 -12.74
CA THR A 431 -8.92 -6.64 -11.32
C THR A 431 -10.08 -5.93 -10.63
N LYS A 432 -10.83 -5.08 -11.34
CA LYS A 432 -11.92 -4.29 -10.78
C LYS A 432 -13.25 -5.02 -10.91
N SER A 433 -14.09 -4.77 -9.92
CA SER A 433 -15.41 -5.36 -9.77
C SER A 433 -16.48 -4.28 -9.80
N MET A 434 -17.57 -4.56 -10.51
CA MET A 434 -18.70 -3.67 -10.66
C MET A 434 -20.00 -4.40 -10.34
N LEU A 435 -20.96 -3.71 -9.76
CA LEU A 435 -22.32 -4.20 -9.57
C LEU A 435 -23.29 -3.25 -10.26
N TYR A 436 -24.14 -3.76 -11.14
CA TYR A 436 -25.29 -3.02 -11.66
C TYR A 436 -26.57 -3.56 -11.02
N VAL A 437 -27.30 -2.68 -10.35
CA VAL A 437 -28.60 -2.94 -9.73
C VAL A 437 -29.67 -2.27 -10.59
N GLY A 438 -30.37 -3.06 -11.40
CA GLY A 438 -31.41 -2.59 -12.30
C GLY A 438 -31.79 -3.59 -13.37
N ASP A 439 -32.88 -3.33 -14.08
CA ASP A 439 -33.42 -4.20 -15.12
C ASP A 439 -33.31 -3.64 -16.55
N ASP A 440 -32.76 -2.43 -16.74
CA ASP A 440 -32.68 -1.76 -18.05
C ASP A 440 -31.82 -2.54 -19.05
N VAL A 441 -32.45 -3.01 -20.13
CA VAL A 441 -31.83 -3.84 -21.17
C VAL A 441 -30.70 -3.11 -21.90
N ALA A 442 -30.84 -1.80 -22.12
CA ALA A 442 -29.83 -1.02 -22.82
C ALA A 442 -28.56 -0.88 -21.97
N VAL A 443 -28.72 -0.63 -20.67
CA VAL A 443 -27.60 -0.56 -19.71
C VAL A 443 -26.90 -1.91 -19.61
N LYS A 444 -27.64 -3.01 -19.43
CA LYS A 444 -27.07 -4.37 -19.36
C LYS A 444 -26.24 -4.72 -20.59
N ARG A 445 -26.78 -4.47 -21.79
CA ARG A 445 -26.06 -4.73 -23.05
C ARG A 445 -24.76 -3.93 -23.13
N LYS A 446 -24.82 -2.66 -22.76
CA LYS A 446 -23.69 -1.73 -22.83
C LYS A 446 -22.59 -2.04 -21.81
N LEU A 447 -22.95 -2.47 -20.61
CA LEU A 447 -22.01 -2.96 -19.60
C LEU A 447 -21.36 -4.28 -20.03
N ASN A 448 -22.11 -5.21 -20.64
CA ASN A 448 -21.56 -6.45 -21.18
C ASN A 448 -20.57 -6.20 -22.33
N GLU A 449 -20.86 -5.24 -23.22
CA GLU A 449 -19.90 -4.80 -24.24
C GLU A 449 -18.61 -4.26 -23.58
N PHE A 450 -18.74 -3.41 -22.56
CA PHE A 450 -17.61 -2.85 -21.83
C PHE A 450 -16.75 -3.92 -21.13
N THR A 451 -17.38 -4.86 -20.41
CA THR A 451 -16.67 -5.92 -19.67
C THR A 451 -15.97 -6.90 -20.62
N PHE A 452 -16.57 -7.19 -21.78
CA PHE A 452 -15.93 -8.01 -22.81
C PHE A 452 -14.60 -7.43 -23.31
N TYR A 453 -14.54 -6.11 -23.55
CA TYR A 453 -13.31 -5.46 -24.03
C TYR A 453 -12.28 -5.19 -22.93
N THR A 454 -12.71 -4.92 -21.71
CA THR A 454 -11.83 -4.55 -20.59
C THR A 454 -11.38 -5.75 -19.76
N GLY A 455 -12.17 -6.81 -19.70
CA GLY A 455 -11.99 -7.94 -18.80
C GLY A 455 -12.38 -7.65 -17.35
N ALA A 456 -13.05 -6.53 -17.07
CA ALA A 456 -13.58 -6.22 -15.75
C ALA A 456 -14.71 -7.18 -15.35
N LEU A 457 -14.84 -7.45 -14.04
CA LEU A 457 -15.96 -8.23 -13.50
C LEU A 457 -17.15 -7.30 -13.29
N CYS A 458 -18.31 -7.65 -13.84
CA CYS A 458 -19.56 -6.92 -13.58
C CYS A 458 -20.68 -7.90 -13.29
N ASP A 459 -21.20 -7.83 -12.07
CA ASP A 459 -22.42 -8.52 -11.69
C ASP A 459 -23.63 -7.65 -12.04
N VAL A 460 -24.68 -8.30 -12.53
CA VAL A 460 -25.94 -7.65 -12.87
C VAL A 460 -27.03 -8.31 -12.05
N VAL A 461 -27.69 -7.53 -11.21
CA VAL A 461 -28.78 -8.00 -10.35
C VAL A 461 -30.00 -7.10 -10.49
N ASP A 462 -31.17 -7.67 -10.31
CA ASP A 462 -32.39 -6.88 -10.13
C ASP A 462 -32.52 -6.37 -8.68
N ILE A 463 -33.55 -5.55 -8.44
CA ILE A 463 -33.77 -4.93 -7.12
C ILE A 463 -34.13 -5.97 -6.04
N GLU A 464 -34.83 -7.05 -6.40
CA GLU A 464 -35.23 -8.10 -5.47
C GLU A 464 -34.03 -8.94 -5.03
N GLN A 465 -33.16 -9.29 -5.98
CA GLN A 465 -31.90 -9.98 -5.74
C GLN A 465 -30.96 -9.13 -4.90
N ALA A 466 -30.84 -7.83 -5.20
CA ALA A 466 -30.04 -6.92 -4.39
C ALA A 466 -30.59 -6.82 -2.96
N ARG A 467 -31.91 -6.86 -2.78
CA ARG A 467 -32.53 -6.89 -1.45
C ARG A 467 -32.21 -8.16 -0.67
N GLY A 468 -32.02 -9.29 -1.36
CA GLY A 468 -31.65 -10.57 -0.75
C GLY A 468 -30.20 -10.67 -0.28
N LYS A 469 -29.32 -9.77 -0.76
CA LYS A 469 -27.90 -9.74 -0.37
C LYS A 469 -27.69 -9.19 1.03
N GLU A 470 -26.72 -9.74 1.75
CA GLU A 470 -26.23 -9.21 3.02
C GLU A 470 -25.27 -8.03 2.81
N GLU A 471 -25.03 -7.23 3.85
CA GLU A 471 -24.23 -6.00 3.77
C GLU A 471 -22.80 -6.25 3.27
N PHE A 472 -22.17 -7.35 3.71
CA PHE A 472 -20.81 -7.74 3.29
C PHE A 472 -20.72 -8.22 1.84
N GLU A 473 -21.85 -8.48 1.17
CA GLU A 473 -21.88 -8.90 -0.24
C GLU A 473 -21.88 -7.73 -1.22
N PHE A 474 -21.80 -6.49 -0.72
CA PHE A 474 -21.69 -5.26 -1.50
C PHE A 474 -20.25 -4.73 -1.61
N GLU A 475 -19.25 -5.59 -1.41
CA GLU A 475 -17.83 -5.26 -1.66
C GLU A 475 -17.52 -5.26 -3.16
N TYR A 476 -17.68 -4.09 -3.79
CA TYR A 476 -17.33 -3.84 -5.19
C TYR A 476 -16.49 -2.55 -5.30
N ASP A 477 -15.83 -2.32 -6.43
CA ASP A 477 -15.16 -1.03 -6.68
C ASP A 477 -16.16 0.07 -7.10
N LEU A 478 -17.22 -0.33 -7.82
CA LEU A 478 -18.25 0.57 -8.36
C LEU A 478 -19.62 -0.09 -8.33
N ILE A 479 -20.62 0.58 -7.76
CA ILE A 479 -22.01 0.13 -7.74
C ILE A 479 -22.84 1.12 -8.56
N LEU A 480 -23.48 0.66 -9.62
CA LEU A 480 -24.40 1.42 -10.47
C LEU A 480 -25.83 1.08 -10.04
N LEU A 481 -26.54 2.03 -9.43
CA LEU A 481 -27.95 1.89 -9.04
C LEU A 481 -28.84 2.63 -10.04
N ASP A 482 -29.74 1.90 -10.69
CA ASP A 482 -30.75 2.50 -11.58
C ASP A 482 -31.93 3.04 -10.77
N LEU A 483 -32.09 4.36 -10.74
CA LEU A 483 -33.18 4.99 -9.99
C LEU A 483 -34.54 4.85 -10.68
N GLU A 484 -34.60 4.49 -11.97
CA GLU A 484 -35.88 4.29 -12.65
C GLU A 484 -36.55 2.97 -12.29
N THR A 485 -35.76 1.99 -11.87
CA THR A 485 -36.19 0.62 -11.57
C THR A 485 -36.41 0.41 -10.07
N CYS A 486 -36.19 1.44 -9.26
CA CYS A 486 -36.20 1.39 -7.80
C CYS A 486 -37.32 2.28 -7.26
N SER A 487 -38.27 1.70 -6.51
CA SER A 487 -39.25 2.47 -5.76
C SER A 487 -38.61 3.15 -4.54
N GLU A 488 -39.31 4.12 -3.95
CA GLU A 488 -38.82 4.85 -2.77
C GLU A 488 -38.57 3.93 -1.56
N GLN A 489 -39.42 2.93 -1.34
CA GLN A 489 -39.28 1.99 -0.24
C GLN A 489 -38.10 1.02 -0.48
N GLU A 490 -37.91 0.57 -1.71
CA GLU A 490 -36.79 -0.30 -2.09
C GLU A 490 -35.47 0.43 -1.97
N TYR A 491 -35.43 1.70 -2.37
CA TYR A 491 -34.25 2.55 -2.21
C TYR A 491 -33.86 2.67 -0.74
N LEU A 492 -34.81 3.00 0.15
CA LEU A 492 -34.53 3.18 1.57
C LEU A 492 -33.98 1.90 2.23
N MET A 493 -34.45 0.73 1.78
CA MET A 493 -33.94 -0.57 2.24
C MET A 493 -32.53 -0.88 1.71
N LEU A 494 -32.23 -0.54 0.45
CA LEU A 494 -30.89 -0.71 -0.11
C LEU A 494 -29.91 0.29 0.49
N GLU A 495 -30.35 1.50 0.76
CA GLU A 495 -29.54 2.56 1.37
C GLU A 495 -28.96 2.15 2.72
N SER A 496 -29.71 1.43 3.57
CA SER A 496 -29.17 0.94 4.84
C SER A 496 -28.04 -0.07 4.65
N LYS A 497 -28.11 -0.89 3.59
CA LYS A 497 -27.10 -1.92 3.28
C LYS A 497 -25.85 -1.32 2.62
N LEU A 498 -26.04 -0.28 1.82
CA LEU A 498 -24.96 0.40 1.10
C LEU A 498 -24.11 1.32 1.99
N HIS A 499 -24.50 1.56 3.25
CA HIS A 499 -23.75 2.42 4.16
C HIS A 499 -22.38 1.85 4.55
N PHE A 500 -22.22 0.52 4.51
CA PHE A 500 -21.00 -0.16 4.95
C PHE A 500 -20.02 -0.46 3.81
N THR A 501 -20.39 -0.19 2.55
CA THR A 501 -19.51 -0.43 1.41
C THR A 501 -18.51 0.70 1.20
N GLU A 502 -17.27 0.35 0.85
CA GLU A 502 -16.27 1.30 0.36
C GLU A 502 -16.43 1.59 -1.15
N ALA A 503 -17.38 0.92 -1.81
CA ALA A 503 -17.63 1.07 -3.23
C ALA A 503 -18.05 2.49 -3.60
N LYS A 504 -17.67 2.92 -4.80
CA LYS A 504 -18.20 4.15 -5.37
C LYS A 504 -19.64 3.91 -5.85
N ILE A 505 -20.63 4.52 -5.19
CA ILE A 505 -22.04 4.36 -5.54
C ILE A 505 -22.44 5.41 -6.58
N VAL A 506 -22.95 4.97 -7.72
CA VAL A 506 -23.37 5.81 -8.84
C VAL A 506 -24.88 5.69 -9.00
N MET A 507 -25.56 6.83 -8.97
CA MET A 507 -27.00 6.89 -9.19
C MET A 507 -27.26 7.21 -10.66
N LEU A 508 -27.77 6.25 -11.41
CA LEU A 508 -28.23 6.46 -12.78
C LEU A 508 -29.64 7.04 -12.75
N PHE A 509 -29.82 8.21 -13.35
CA PHE A 509 -31.10 8.92 -13.38
C PHE A 509 -31.41 9.43 -14.79
N ALA A 510 -32.68 9.66 -15.10
CA ALA A 510 -33.11 10.34 -16.31
C ALA A 510 -33.52 11.79 -16.02
N GLN A 511 -33.13 12.72 -16.89
CA GLN A 511 -33.43 14.15 -16.71
C GLN A 511 -34.93 14.49 -16.82
N ASP A 512 -35.71 13.67 -17.51
CA ASP A 512 -37.14 13.87 -17.73
C ASP A 512 -38.01 13.38 -16.55
N ARG A 513 -37.41 12.76 -15.53
CA ARG A 513 -38.08 12.29 -14.32
C ARG A 513 -37.66 13.10 -13.10
N GLN A 514 -38.57 13.18 -12.14
CA GLN A 514 -38.32 13.78 -10.83
C GLN A 514 -38.23 12.70 -9.75
N TYR A 515 -37.23 12.81 -8.88
CA TYR A 515 -36.92 11.86 -7.81
C TYR A 515 -37.13 12.49 -6.43
N HIS A 516 -37.43 11.68 -5.41
CA HIS A 516 -37.69 12.17 -4.06
C HIS A 516 -36.43 12.79 -3.41
N ASN A 517 -36.61 13.69 -2.42
CA ASN A 517 -35.50 14.40 -1.76
C ASN A 517 -34.91 13.65 -0.54
N ARG A 518 -35.37 12.42 -0.25
CA ARG A 518 -35.00 11.65 0.95
C ARG A 518 -33.76 10.77 0.74
N PHE A 519 -32.66 11.35 0.28
CA PHE A 519 -31.37 10.64 0.24
C PHE A 519 -30.62 10.85 1.56
N SER A 520 -30.23 9.79 2.27
CA SER A 520 -29.47 9.85 3.53
C SER A 520 -28.21 10.69 3.37
N ARG A 521 -27.89 11.54 4.35
CA ARG A 521 -26.67 12.38 4.34
C ARG A 521 -25.38 11.60 4.53
N PHE A 522 -25.47 10.39 5.04
CA PHE A 522 -24.31 9.57 5.34
C PHE A 522 -23.86 8.72 4.13
N LEU A 523 -24.73 8.57 3.11
CA LEU A 523 -24.38 7.87 1.87
C LEU A 523 -23.72 8.81 0.85
N THR A 524 -22.47 8.54 0.47
CA THR A 524 -21.81 9.29 -0.60
C THR A 524 -22.12 8.65 -1.95
N PHE A 525 -22.70 9.42 -2.87
CA PHE A 525 -23.05 8.91 -4.21
C PHE A 525 -22.76 9.92 -5.33
N TYR A 526 -22.61 9.38 -6.53
CA TYR A 526 -22.21 10.10 -7.74
C TYR A 526 -23.34 10.01 -8.78
N PRO A 527 -24.17 11.05 -8.92
CA PRO A 527 -25.25 11.02 -9.90
C PRO A 527 -24.71 11.13 -11.31
N LYS A 528 -25.24 10.30 -12.21
CA LYS A 528 -24.87 10.26 -13.61
C LYS A 528 -26.14 10.13 -14.46
N ASP A 529 -26.27 11.02 -15.44
CA ASP A 529 -27.36 10.95 -16.41
C ASP A 529 -27.27 9.65 -17.22
N LYS A 530 -28.36 8.88 -17.25
CA LYS A 530 -28.43 7.55 -17.88
C LYS A 530 -28.22 7.64 -19.39
N ALA A 531 -28.77 8.65 -20.05
CA ALA A 531 -28.60 8.82 -21.49
C ALA A 531 -27.14 9.12 -21.85
N GLN A 532 -26.48 10.02 -21.12
CA GLN A 532 -25.05 10.29 -21.27
C GLN A 532 -24.17 9.07 -20.94
N PHE A 533 -24.55 8.30 -19.92
CA PHE A 533 -23.85 7.07 -19.57
C PHE A 533 -23.88 6.05 -20.71
N LEU A 534 -25.04 5.88 -21.36
CA LEU A 534 -25.22 4.96 -22.48
C LEU A 534 -24.51 5.39 -23.77
N LEU A 535 -24.30 6.70 -23.97
CA LEU A 535 -23.56 7.24 -25.11
C LEU A 535 -22.08 6.83 -25.06
N ASP A 536 -21.45 6.96 -23.90
CA ASP A 536 -20.07 6.52 -23.70
C ASP A 536 -19.84 5.96 -22.28
N VAL A 537 -20.06 4.65 -22.18
CA VAL A 537 -19.83 3.87 -20.95
C VAL A 537 -18.36 3.85 -20.60
N THR A 538 -17.48 3.74 -21.62
CA THR A 538 -16.04 3.60 -21.40
C THR A 538 -15.49 4.85 -20.74
N GLN A 539 -15.80 6.01 -21.29
CA GLN A 539 -15.39 7.29 -20.72
C GLN A 539 -16.05 7.54 -19.37
N SER A 540 -17.33 7.15 -19.21
CA SER A 540 -18.05 7.33 -17.94
C SER A 540 -17.45 6.49 -16.82
N VAL A 541 -17.20 5.20 -17.06
CA VAL A 541 -16.57 4.30 -16.08
C VAL A 541 -15.13 4.72 -15.82
N ASP A 542 -14.37 5.13 -16.85
CA ASP A 542 -13.00 5.66 -16.69
C ASP A 542 -12.98 6.87 -15.75
N ALA A 543 -13.87 7.86 -15.96
CA ALA A 543 -13.99 9.02 -15.09
C ALA A 543 -14.40 8.63 -13.66
N LEU A 544 -15.32 7.67 -13.50
CA LEU A 544 -15.76 7.23 -12.17
C LEU A 544 -14.68 6.46 -11.41
N MET A 545 -13.95 5.57 -12.08
CA MET A 545 -12.92 4.73 -11.46
C MET A 545 -11.61 5.50 -11.21
N PHE A 546 -11.23 6.34 -12.18
CA PHE A 546 -9.89 6.95 -12.21
C PHE A 546 -9.90 8.47 -12.14
N GLY A 547 -11.03 9.12 -12.40
CA GLY A 547 -11.15 10.57 -12.38
C GLY A 547 -11.48 11.14 -10.99
N ASN A 548 -11.25 12.45 -10.84
CA ASN A 548 -11.66 13.22 -9.67
C ASN A 548 -13.10 13.70 -9.83
N VAL A 549 -14.05 12.78 -9.87
CA VAL A 549 -15.48 13.13 -9.85
C VAL A 549 -15.87 13.46 -8.42
N GLU A 550 -16.50 14.60 -8.20
CA GLU A 550 -17.05 14.99 -6.90
C GLU A 550 -18.50 14.51 -6.73
N PRO A 551 -18.90 14.07 -5.53
CA PRO A 551 -20.29 13.72 -5.26
C PRO A 551 -21.14 14.99 -5.24
N ASN A 552 -22.13 15.08 -6.14
CA ASN A 552 -23.01 16.25 -6.22
C ASN A 552 -24.49 15.85 -6.31
N ARG A 553 -25.13 15.77 -5.15
CA ARG A 553 -26.55 15.36 -5.02
C ARG A 553 -27.54 16.27 -5.73
N ASN A 554 -27.16 17.51 -6.02
CA ASN A 554 -28.07 18.49 -6.62
C ASN A 554 -28.27 18.27 -8.13
N LEU A 555 -27.53 17.34 -8.74
CA LEU A 555 -27.67 17.01 -10.16
C LEU A 555 -28.90 16.14 -10.45
N ILE A 556 -29.43 15.40 -9.47
CA ILE A 556 -30.66 14.61 -9.66
C ILE A 556 -31.85 15.57 -9.65
N PRO A 557 -32.70 15.59 -10.70
CA PRO A 557 -33.90 16.41 -10.71
C PRO A 557 -34.81 16.01 -9.56
N LYS A 558 -34.99 16.92 -8.61
CA LYS A 558 -35.81 16.66 -7.43
C LYS A 558 -37.27 16.92 -7.76
N LYS A 559 -38.15 16.11 -7.18
CA LYS A 559 -39.57 16.42 -7.05
C LYS A 559 -39.66 17.64 -6.15
N VAL A 560 -39.77 18.81 -6.76
CA VAL A 560 -39.99 20.06 -6.05
C VAL A 560 -41.34 19.88 -5.36
N PRO A 561 -41.42 19.84 -4.02
CA PRO A 561 -42.73 19.89 -3.38
C PRO A 561 -43.38 21.18 -3.88
N ALA A 562 -44.65 21.14 -4.25
CA ALA A 562 -45.37 22.29 -4.77
C ALA A 562 -45.56 23.34 -3.65
N VAL A 563 -44.51 24.09 -3.32
CA VAL A 563 -44.46 25.01 -2.17
C VAL A 563 -44.29 26.47 -2.62
N VAL A 564 -44.87 26.85 -3.75
CA VAL A 564 -44.99 28.27 -4.09
C VAL A 564 -46.17 28.84 -3.29
N GLY A 565 -45.87 29.68 -2.29
CA GLY A 565 -46.87 30.51 -1.60
C GLY A 565 -47.22 30.14 -0.15
N LYS A 566 -46.53 29.18 0.47
CA LYS A 566 -46.71 28.84 1.90
C LYS A 566 -45.94 29.81 2.80
N ARG A 567 -46.55 30.23 3.91
CA ARG A 567 -46.01 31.24 4.83
C ARG A 567 -45.56 30.61 6.16
N ILE A 568 -44.31 30.89 6.55
CA ILE A 568 -43.71 30.43 7.81
C ILE A 568 -43.49 31.62 8.72
N LEU A 569 -43.94 31.53 9.97
CA LEU A 569 -43.62 32.50 11.02
C LEU A 569 -42.42 32.01 11.82
N ILE A 570 -41.37 32.83 11.91
CA ILE A 570 -40.22 32.57 12.77
C ILE A 570 -40.31 33.47 14.00
N ALA A 571 -40.34 32.87 15.18
CA ALA A 571 -40.28 33.55 16.47
C ALA A 571 -38.97 33.18 17.17
N ASP A 572 -38.08 34.14 17.33
CA ASP A 572 -36.77 33.98 17.98
C ASP A 572 -36.33 35.36 18.46
N ASP A 573 -35.83 35.50 19.69
CA ASP A 573 -35.46 36.81 20.25
C ASP A 573 -34.17 37.36 19.63
N ASN A 574 -33.31 36.47 19.10
CA ASN A 574 -32.07 36.81 18.46
C ASN A 574 -32.30 37.25 17.00
N GLU A 575 -32.26 38.57 16.78
CA GLU A 575 -32.45 39.18 15.45
C GLU A 575 -31.52 38.59 14.38
N SER A 576 -30.25 38.30 14.71
CA SER A 576 -29.30 37.74 13.75
C SER A 576 -29.68 36.31 13.33
N MET A 577 -30.12 35.48 14.28
CA MET A 577 -30.57 34.11 14.01
C MET A 577 -31.88 34.11 13.20
N ARG A 578 -32.81 34.99 13.56
CA ARG A 578 -34.09 35.18 12.87
C ARG A 578 -33.90 35.63 11.41
N GLN A 579 -33.00 36.58 11.16
CA GLN A 579 -32.64 37.04 9.81
C GLN A 579 -31.96 35.94 8.99
N LEU A 580 -30.99 35.22 9.56
CA LEU A 580 -30.33 34.11 8.86
C LEU A 580 -31.33 33.03 8.45
N THR A 581 -32.20 32.61 9.37
CA THR A 581 -33.24 31.61 9.13
C THR A 581 -34.23 32.09 8.07
N THR A 582 -34.60 33.37 8.10
CA THR A 582 -35.44 34.02 7.08
C THR A 582 -34.80 33.92 5.68
N ILE A 583 -33.52 34.25 5.55
CA ILE A 583 -32.80 34.16 4.25
C ILE A 583 -32.78 32.71 3.75
N LEU A 584 -32.59 31.74 4.65
CA LEU A 584 -32.54 30.32 4.28
C LEU A 584 -33.89 29.83 3.75
N LEU A 585 -35.00 30.17 4.41
CA LEU A 585 -36.35 29.76 4.00
C LEU A 585 -36.83 30.51 2.76
N ASN A 586 -36.59 31.82 2.66
CA ASN A 586 -36.91 32.59 1.44
C ASN A 586 -36.17 32.03 0.21
N LYS A 587 -34.92 31.58 0.36
CA LYS A 587 -34.16 30.91 -0.72
C LYS A 587 -34.78 29.57 -1.16
N GLN A 588 -35.64 28.95 -0.35
CA GLN A 588 -36.39 27.75 -0.72
C GLN A 588 -37.79 28.06 -1.28
N GLY A 589 -38.18 29.33 -1.37
CA GLY A 589 -39.46 29.76 -1.95
C GLY A 589 -40.61 29.96 -0.96
N TYR A 590 -40.36 29.78 0.35
CA TYR A 590 -41.33 30.12 1.40
C TYR A 590 -41.47 31.64 1.56
N GLN A 591 -42.65 32.11 1.93
CA GLN A 591 -42.82 33.46 2.48
C GLN A 591 -42.55 33.40 3.98
N VAL A 592 -41.81 34.37 4.51
CA VAL A 592 -41.40 34.34 5.93
C VAL A 592 -41.86 35.61 6.64
N SER A 593 -42.60 35.42 7.73
CA SER A 593 -42.92 36.47 8.71
C SER A 593 -42.03 36.30 9.94
N GLN A 594 -41.70 37.40 10.62
CA GLN A 594 -40.78 37.40 11.76
C GLN A 594 -41.48 37.97 13.00
N ALA A 595 -41.17 37.38 14.16
CA ALA A 595 -41.55 37.88 15.47
C ALA A 595 -40.35 37.77 16.43
N GLY A 596 -40.15 38.78 17.27
CA GLY A 596 -39.10 38.83 18.29
C GLY A 596 -39.54 38.29 19.66
N ASP A 597 -40.85 38.17 19.90
CA ASP A 597 -41.43 37.63 21.13
C ASP A 597 -42.82 37.01 20.88
N GLY A 598 -43.39 36.38 21.92
CA GLY A 598 -44.70 35.75 21.83
C GLY A 598 -45.89 36.68 21.57
N ASN A 599 -45.83 37.96 21.95
CA ASN A 599 -46.91 38.92 21.66
C ASN A 599 -46.92 39.31 20.18
N GLU A 600 -45.73 39.47 19.59
CA GLU A 600 -45.59 39.67 18.15
C GLU A 600 -46.09 38.46 17.36
N VAL A 601 -45.87 37.23 17.86
CA VAL A 601 -46.43 36.01 17.26
C VAL A 601 -47.95 36.10 17.17
N LEU A 602 -48.62 36.37 18.28
CA LEU A 602 -50.09 36.47 18.32
C LEU A 602 -50.59 37.60 17.41
N SER A 603 -49.86 38.71 17.34
CA SER A 603 -50.19 39.84 16.46
C SER A 603 -50.09 39.45 14.98
N VAL A 604 -49.04 38.72 14.58
CA VAL A 604 -48.90 38.20 13.21
C VAL A 604 -49.99 37.19 12.88
N LEU A 605 -50.30 36.27 13.78
CA LEU A 605 -51.35 35.25 13.55
C LEU A 605 -52.75 35.86 13.40
N SER A 606 -53.02 36.99 14.04
CA SER A 606 -54.30 37.72 13.89
C SER A 606 -54.44 38.48 12.57
N SER A 607 -53.33 38.76 11.89
CA SER A 607 -53.29 39.62 10.69
C SER A 607 -52.89 38.88 9.40
N GLU A 608 -52.18 37.75 9.53
CA GLU A 608 -51.65 36.97 8.42
C GLU A 608 -52.00 35.49 8.56
N GLN A 609 -52.24 34.82 7.42
CA GLN A 609 -52.37 33.37 7.39
C GLN A 609 -50.99 32.71 7.37
N VAL A 610 -50.70 31.92 8.39
CA VAL A 610 -49.44 31.20 8.57
C VAL A 610 -49.68 29.70 8.46
N ASP A 611 -48.81 28.99 7.74
CA ASP A 611 -48.88 27.55 7.53
C ASP A 611 -48.01 26.75 8.52
N LEU A 612 -46.97 27.37 9.10
CA LEU A 612 -46.08 26.76 10.09
C LEU A 612 -45.44 27.84 10.97
N ILE A 613 -45.27 27.54 12.26
CA ILE A 613 -44.54 28.40 13.19
C ILE A 613 -43.25 27.69 13.64
N LEU A 614 -42.10 28.35 13.50
CA LEU A 614 -40.85 27.97 14.14
C LEU A 614 -40.66 28.83 15.38
N MET A 615 -40.77 28.23 16.56
CA MET A 615 -40.92 28.93 17.84
C MET A 615 -39.74 28.68 18.77
N ASP A 616 -38.97 29.71 19.09
CA ASP A 616 -37.98 29.62 20.17
C ASP A 616 -38.68 29.42 21.53
N LEU A 617 -38.11 28.58 22.38
CA LEU A 617 -38.68 28.35 23.72
C LEU A 617 -38.38 29.49 24.68
N GLU A 618 -37.19 30.07 24.57
CA GLU A 618 -36.70 31.10 25.48
C GLU A 618 -36.77 32.46 24.78
N MET A 619 -37.89 33.16 24.96
CA MET A 619 -38.09 34.51 24.43
C MET A 619 -38.49 35.47 25.57
N PRO A 620 -38.15 36.77 25.48
CA PRO A 620 -38.56 37.76 26.47
C PRO A 620 -40.08 38.01 26.41
N MET A 621 -40.62 38.59 27.49
CA MET A 621 -42.04 38.95 27.68
C MET A 621 -43.00 37.76 27.76
N LEU A 622 -43.15 37.00 26.66
CA LEU A 622 -44.01 35.82 26.57
C LEU A 622 -43.20 34.69 25.94
N ASP A 623 -42.97 33.63 26.71
CA ASP A 623 -42.10 32.53 26.28
C ASP A 623 -42.78 31.62 25.25
N GLY A 624 -42.00 30.76 24.58
CA GLY A 624 -42.51 29.93 23.50
C GLY A 624 -43.55 28.88 23.93
N LEU A 625 -43.49 28.39 25.18
CA LEU A 625 -44.41 27.40 25.72
C LEU A 625 -45.76 28.05 26.09
N GLU A 626 -45.71 29.20 26.75
CA GLU A 626 -46.88 30.03 27.08
C GLU A 626 -47.56 30.52 25.80
N THR A 627 -46.78 31.01 24.83
CA THR A 627 -47.29 31.42 23.51
C THR A 627 -48.00 30.26 22.81
N THR A 628 -47.42 29.07 22.83
CA THR A 628 -48.03 27.89 22.22
C THR A 628 -49.33 27.51 22.91
N THR A 629 -49.36 27.55 24.24
CA THR A 629 -50.58 27.26 25.02
C THR A 629 -51.71 28.24 24.64
N LEU A 630 -51.41 29.54 24.55
CA LEU A 630 -52.36 30.56 24.12
C LEU A 630 -52.84 30.37 22.67
N ILE A 631 -51.96 29.92 21.77
CA ILE A 631 -52.36 29.57 20.39
C ILE A 631 -53.33 28.39 20.41
N ARG A 632 -53.05 27.34 21.20
CA ARG A 632 -53.88 26.12 21.25
C ARG A 632 -55.22 26.33 21.96
N GLU A 633 -55.29 27.24 22.93
CA GLU A 633 -56.53 27.61 23.64
C GLU A 633 -57.40 28.61 22.87
N SER A 634 -56.89 29.18 21.76
CA SER A 634 -57.64 30.10 20.91
C SER A 634 -58.76 29.39 20.13
N GLU A 635 -59.89 30.08 19.90
CA GLU A 635 -60.97 29.62 19.02
C GLU A 635 -60.73 30.01 17.54
N GLU A 636 -59.59 30.64 17.24
CA GLU A 636 -59.26 31.13 15.90
C GLU A 636 -58.71 30.03 14.98
N VAL A 637 -58.73 30.28 13.66
CA VAL A 637 -58.27 29.34 12.64
C VAL A 637 -56.81 28.92 12.84
N TYR A 638 -55.97 29.81 13.38
CA TYR A 638 -54.56 29.55 13.61
C TYR A 638 -54.29 28.58 14.77
N ALA A 639 -55.30 28.22 15.58
CA ALA A 639 -55.13 27.33 16.72
C ALA A 639 -54.59 25.94 16.34
N ASN A 640 -54.79 25.53 15.09
CA ASN A 640 -54.32 24.24 14.56
C ASN A 640 -53.04 24.33 13.71
N VAL A 641 -52.43 25.51 13.59
CA VAL A 641 -51.20 25.66 12.79
C VAL A 641 -50.09 24.81 13.43
N PRO A 642 -49.33 24.03 12.64
CA PRO A 642 -48.19 23.28 13.16
C PRO A 642 -47.16 24.20 13.81
N ILE A 643 -46.66 23.82 14.99
CA ILE A 643 -45.63 24.56 15.73
C ILE A 643 -44.42 23.65 15.95
N LEU A 644 -43.26 24.10 15.47
CA LEU A 644 -41.96 23.46 15.71
C LEU A 644 -41.19 24.26 16.75
N GLY A 645 -40.96 23.66 17.92
CA GLY A 645 -40.13 24.26 18.96
C GLY A 645 -38.65 24.31 18.54
N HIS A 646 -37.96 25.39 18.86
CA HIS A 646 -36.54 25.58 18.59
C HIS A 646 -35.86 25.80 19.95
N THR A 647 -35.01 24.88 20.40
CA THR A 647 -34.50 24.88 21.79
C THR A 647 -33.02 24.56 21.87
N GLY A 648 -32.29 25.15 22.82
CA GLY A 648 -30.92 24.73 23.15
C GLY A 648 -30.83 23.51 24.07
N ASP A 649 -31.95 23.05 24.65
CA ASP A 649 -31.98 22.01 25.68
C ASP A 649 -32.51 20.67 25.12
N ASN A 650 -31.75 19.60 25.36
CA ASN A 650 -32.07 18.25 24.90
C ASN A 650 -32.58 17.32 26.03
N ARG A 651 -32.77 17.83 27.24
CA ARG A 651 -33.24 17.03 28.38
C ARG A 651 -34.68 16.57 28.17
N LYS A 652 -34.95 15.34 28.62
CA LYS A 652 -36.27 14.69 28.50
C LYS A 652 -37.41 15.52 29.13
N GLU A 653 -37.12 16.24 30.21
CA GLU A 653 -38.09 17.13 30.88
C GLU A 653 -38.55 18.26 29.95
N THR A 654 -37.63 18.90 29.25
CA THR A 654 -37.91 19.99 28.31
C THR A 654 -38.70 19.48 27.10
N LEU A 655 -38.34 18.31 26.57
CA LEU A 655 -39.09 17.67 25.48
C LEU A 655 -40.52 17.30 25.90
N THR A 656 -40.72 16.90 27.15
CA THR A 656 -42.05 16.61 27.68
C THR A 656 -42.90 17.87 27.79
N LYS A 657 -42.31 19.02 28.16
CA LYS A 657 -43.01 20.32 28.20
C LYS A 657 -43.41 20.81 26.81
N ILE A 658 -42.55 20.64 25.80
CA ILE A 658 -42.85 20.97 24.40
C ILE A 658 -44.10 20.21 23.91
N ASP A 659 -44.15 18.90 24.19
CA ASP A 659 -45.27 18.04 23.82
C ASP A 659 -46.55 18.42 24.56
N GLN A 660 -46.46 18.66 25.88
CA GLN A 660 -47.58 19.08 26.72
C GLN A 660 -48.16 20.45 26.34
N ALA A 661 -47.33 21.39 25.88
CA ALA A 661 -47.79 22.69 25.38
C ALA A 661 -48.56 22.57 24.05
N GLY A 662 -48.42 21.46 23.33
CA GLY A 662 -49.11 21.23 22.05
C GLY A 662 -48.27 21.58 20.81
N MET A 663 -46.95 21.61 20.92
CA MET A 663 -46.05 21.70 19.76
C MET A 663 -45.99 20.36 19.01
N ASN A 664 -45.87 20.40 17.69
CA ASN A 664 -45.92 19.22 16.82
C ASN A 664 -44.54 18.57 16.60
N GLY A 665 -43.48 19.23 17.02
CA GLY A 665 -42.10 18.76 16.92
C GLY A 665 -41.12 19.78 17.47
N TYR A 666 -39.83 19.45 17.41
CA TYR A 666 -38.78 20.34 17.87
C TYR A 666 -37.48 20.22 17.07
N LEU A 667 -36.63 21.23 17.21
CA LEU A 667 -35.30 21.37 16.65
C LEU A 667 -34.33 21.83 17.74
N ILE A 668 -33.17 21.16 17.84
CA ILE A 668 -32.15 21.47 18.87
C ILE A 668 -31.09 22.40 18.28
N LYS A 669 -30.88 23.57 18.89
CA LYS A 669 -29.85 24.56 18.57
C LYS A 669 -28.45 24.04 18.95
N PRO A 670 -27.41 24.24 18.13
CA PRO A 670 -27.43 24.81 16.78
C PRO A 670 -27.99 23.81 15.74
N VAL A 671 -28.89 24.28 14.89
CA VAL A 671 -29.51 23.47 13.82
C VAL A 671 -28.77 23.67 12.51
N ASP A 672 -28.31 22.58 11.89
CA ASP A 672 -27.77 22.60 10.53
C ASP A 672 -28.85 22.98 9.50
N LYS A 673 -28.46 23.77 8.49
CA LYS A 673 -29.34 24.28 7.42
C LYS A 673 -30.26 23.20 6.85
N VAL A 674 -29.71 22.04 6.50
CA VAL A 674 -30.49 21.04 5.79
C VAL A 674 -31.47 20.38 6.79
N LYS A 675 -31.12 20.24 8.08
CA LYS A 675 -32.00 19.62 9.09
C LYS A 675 -33.21 20.51 9.39
N LEU A 676 -33.00 21.83 9.41
CA LEU A 676 -34.08 22.82 9.46
C LEU A 676 -35.03 22.64 8.27
N LEU A 677 -34.48 22.60 7.05
CA LEU A 677 -35.29 22.50 5.83
C LEU A 677 -36.07 21.19 5.74
N ASP A 678 -35.44 20.06 6.07
CA ASP A 678 -36.10 18.75 6.10
C ASP A 678 -37.25 18.76 7.11
N LYS A 679 -37.01 19.28 8.32
CA LYS A 679 -38.03 19.31 9.37
C LYS A 679 -39.17 20.26 9.05
N VAL A 680 -38.92 21.38 8.39
CA VAL A 680 -39.96 22.28 7.91
C VAL A 680 -40.82 21.63 6.83
N ALA A 681 -40.19 20.91 5.89
CA ALA A 681 -40.88 20.21 4.80
C ALA A 681 -41.74 19.02 5.26
N ASP A 682 -41.48 18.45 6.45
CA ASP A 682 -42.35 17.40 7.02
C ASP A 682 -43.74 17.92 7.44
N TYR A 683 -43.89 19.23 7.65
CA TYR A 683 -45.12 19.85 8.19
C TYR A 683 -45.80 20.85 7.24
N ILE A 684 -45.23 21.09 6.06
CA ILE A 684 -45.77 21.93 4.97
C ILE A 684 -45.63 21.19 3.65
#